data_AF-A0A1G9N116-F1
#
_entry.id   AF-A0A1G9N116-F1
#
_cell.length_a   1.000
_cell.length_b   1.000
_cell.length_c   1.000
_cell.angle_alpha   90.00
_cell.angle_beta   90.00
_cell.angle_gamma   90.00
#
_symmetry.space_group_name_H-M   'P 1'
#
loop_
_entity.id
_entity.type
_entity.pdbx_description
1 polymer ?
#
loop_
_entity_poly.entity_id
_entity_poly.type
_entity_poly.pdbx_seq_one_letter_code
_entity_poly.pdbx_strand_id
1 'polypeptide(L)'
;MNATPPSRLLLTLALLAAMIMLPAGAATAAAPFELGRTPFYGKVPTLNQNSRTAFWYGQLDQARTNQLKGYDLVVLEPTLRVLNVAADHFFFESVTSSQVQEIKRGLDGVLGSADDVIVLGYLSVGEMLPTIIPGSSGHMTVAKGIELGLLPAGYQGPSGPLHGPNPWNYDSAGRYVNVEGGATPDGSYRDDYAGYAGVDIAPDHSSWGERLRWANRGVMPWYLDQQGTWVNDTRYLYGGYWKDGDGVVDVNRTYGGGYINGGDPAWQRFVTYQVDKIVHDGEYDGVFLDTVDTPDPVGGAGPSVSWGPRGNFGFTAEGMVELVEKIKAVDPSKVVAANRGYWYFNPDEGTSQFAARYRHAINVFVTESWYYNTYIPGFYDTSPGYADNWNTNRSSPTYRNRDNFGGFWKDYVNAQANASDGFNVVIIDFRVPASGTQKWMNEVVANSGYLGYDVSGANHFNSAIYDDAKNWLDAQGRAAPSQAGAHPTDLYGGFVADGSFGEWSAETPIFNDPAGNNGKGITKVFARFVGDRFFMMVEAKQALSLAQEMIYFDYDQDGPSGWQPWWPTSPDARVYLESLNQAYLLPHAGAGQGDAFKFSSPGSPANRGWPVRVVQSGTRAELEFARDHVFPASTAGREIWTWFRVANFGGSSVKFTVPGANPTPPPTPTPTPTPTPTPTPTPTPVPGFTIDGSAADWAGITPLMTGTAGVQSISAASDGVKLYLLARGTGLNVLEQFFLDTDANPATGYAATGWTNPSGAEYLLENANLYRHGGSGWSWTPLGQAAFARNDTVVEAAIPLASLGLTPGARLRLGFIRNNTTDRLPPPAGTFPTFTVTGTQEP
;
A
#
# COMPACT_ATOMS: atom_id res chain seq x y z
N MET A 1 -78.24 -2.13 34.45
CA MET A 1 -77.71 -1.77 35.78
C MET A 1 -76.67 -2.84 36.14
N ASN A 2 -75.41 -2.66 35.75
CA ASN A 2 -74.38 -1.79 36.32
C ASN A 2 -73.55 -2.53 37.38
N ALA A 3 -72.46 -3.17 36.93
CA ALA A 3 -71.08 -2.80 37.29
C ALA A 3 -70.07 -3.69 36.52
N THR A 4 -69.52 -3.12 35.42
CA THR A 4 -68.11 -3.06 34.94
C THR A 4 -67.07 -4.21 35.17
N PRO A 5 -66.02 -4.34 34.33
CA PRO A 5 -65.72 -5.53 33.52
C PRO A 5 -64.37 -6.22 33.82
N PRO A 6 -64.05 -7.37 33.17
CA PRO A 6 -63.05 -8.32 33.64
C PRO A 6 -61.65 -8.15 33.03
N SER A 7 -60.67 -8.55 33.84
CA SER A 7 -59.25 -8.70 33.51
C SER A 7 -58.96 -9.96 32.70
N ARG A 8 -58.29 -9.76 31.56
CA ARG A 8 -57.19 -10.56 30.97
C ARG A 8 -57.09 -12.03 31.40
N LEU A 9 -57.71 -12.94 30.65
CA LEU A 9 -57.18 -14.29 30.41
C LEU A 9 -57.97 -14.96 29.27
N LEU A 10 -57.61 -14.73 28.00
CA LEU A 10 -58.03 -15.48 26.80
C LEU A 10 -57.55 -14.74 25.54
N LEU A 11 -56.24 -14.72 25.28
CA LEU A 11 -55.72 -14.33 23.96
C LEU A 11 -54.34 -14.97 23.71
N THR A 12 -54.23 -16.28 23.97
CA THR A 12 -52.99 -17.05 23.77
C THR A 12 -53.20 -18.31 22.92
N LEU A 13 -54.24 -18.35 22.07
CA LEU A 13 -54.52 -19.53 21.23
C LEU A 13 -55.05 -19.24 19.82
N ALA A 14 -54.79 -18.06 19.26
CA ALA A 14 -55.25 -17.70 17.90
C ALA A 14 -54.15 -17.12 16.98
N LEU A 15 -52.89 -17.52 17.19
CA LEU A 15 -51.75 -17.09 16.35
C LEU A 15 -50.82 -18.25 15.97
N LEU A 16 -51.41 -19.43 15.68
CA LEU A 16 -50.67 -20.60 15.24
C LEU A 16 -51.33 -21.27 14.02
N ALA A 17 -51.72 -20.49 13.00
CA ALA A 17 -52.19 -21.03 11.72
C ALA A 17 -52.22 -19.97 10.61
N ALA A 18 -51.06 -19.45 10.20
CA ALA A 18 -50.90 -18.75 8.92
C ALA A 18 -49.40 -18.64 8.54
N MET A 19 -48.72 -19.78 8.40
CA MET A 19 -47.46 -19.82 7.64
C MET A 19 -47.82 -19.89 6.15
N ILE A 20 -47.88 -18.72 5.52
CA ILE A 20 -47.79 -18.60 4.07
C ILE A 20 -46.36 -18.99 3.70
N MET A 21 -46.21 -20.07 2.92
CA MET A 21 -44.95 -20.39 2.26
C MET A 21 -44.60 -19.24 1.30
N LEU A 22 -43.66 -18.39 1.70
CA LEU A 22 -42.94 -17.54 0.78
C LEU A 22 -41.86 -18.40 0.11
N PRO A 23 -41.65 -18.31 -1.21
CA PRO A 23 -40.60 -19.05 -1.88
C PRO A 23 -39.26 -18.59 -1.31
N ALA A 24 -38.39 -19.55 -1.02
CA ALA A 24 -37.02 -19.29 -0.59
C ALA A 24 -36.37 -18.34 -1.60
N GLY A 25 -36.18 -17.08 -1.20
CA GLY A 25 -35.35 -16.14 -1.94
C GLY A 25 -33.97 -16.77 -2.01
N ALA A 26 -33.50 -17.03 -3.22
CA ALA A 26 -32.13 -17.45 -3.46
C ALA A 26 -31.22 -16.41 -2.78
N ALA A 27 -30.49 -16.84 -1.75
CA ALA A 27 -29.39 -16.06 -1.22
C ALA A 27 -28.45 -15.80 -2.40
N THR A 28 -28.33 -14.55 -2.83
CA THR A 28 -27.25 -14.12 -3.71
C THR A 28 -25.96 -14.41 -2.95
N ALA A 29 -25.23 -15.45 -3.35
CA ALA A 29 -23.93 -15.77 -2.80
C ALA A 29 -23.07 -14.49 -2.82
N ALA A 30 -22.41 -14.18 -1.70
CA ALA A 30 -21.40 -13.13 -1.71
C ALA A 30 -20.40 -13.43 -2.84
N ALA A 31 -19.96 -12.39 -3.55
CA ALA A 31 -18.96 -12.56 -4.59
C ALA A 31 -17.74 -13.29 -4.00
N PRO A 32 -17.19 -14.31 -4.69
CA PRO A 32 -16.00 -15.01 -4.22
C PRO A 32 -14.84 -14.02 -4.07
N PHE A 33 -13.96 -14.26 -3.09
CA PHE A 33 -12.74 -13.48 -2.92
C PHE A 33 -11.85 -13.60 -4.17
N GLU A 34 -11.47 -12.47 -4.77
CA GLU A 34 -10.59 -12.40 -5.94
C GLU A 34 -9.27 -11.74 -5.55
N LEU A 35 -8.17 -12.51 -5.57
CA LEU A 35 -6.83 -12.01 -5.26
C LEU A 35 -6.40 -10.96 -6.31
N GLY A 36 -5.82 -9.84 -5.88
CA GLY A 36 -5.46 -8.74 -6.78
C GLY A 36 -6.62 -7.85 -7.24
N ARG A 37 -7.85 -8.09 -6.75
CA ARG A 37 -9.02 -7.20 -6.95
C ARG A 37 -9.74 -6.84 -5.67
N THR A 38 -9.87 -7.79 -4.74
CA THR A 38 -10.59 -7.59 -3.49
C THR A 38 -9.61 -7.06 -2.44
N PRO A 39 -9.78 -5.81 -1.95
CA PRO A 39 -9.02 -5.34 -0.80
C PRO A 39 -9.21 -6.27 0.39
N PHE A 40 -8.11 -6.69 1.02
CA PHE A 40 -8.20 -7.57 2.18
C PHE A 40 -7.07 -7.34 3.19
N TYR A 41 -7.43 -7.53 4.45
CA TYR A 41 -6.53 -7.49 5.60
C TYR A 41 -6.61 -8.84 6.31
N GLY A 42 -5.49 -9.27 6.88
CA GLY A 42 -5.36 -10.58 7.49
C GLY A 42 -5.04 -11.71 6.51
N LYS A 43 -5.38 -12.95 6.86
CA LYS A 43 -4.91 -14.17 6.17
C LYS A 43 -5.25 -14.15 4.69
N VAL A 44 -4.32 -14.62 3.87
CA VAL A 44 -4.57 -14.98 2.47
C VAL A 44 -5.51 -16.19 2.45
N PRO A 45 -6.76 -16.05 1.97
CA PRO A 45 -7.79 -17.09 2.14
C PRO A 45 -7.46 -18.44 1.49
N THR A 46 -6.64 -18.43 0.45
CA THR A 46 -6.24 -19.63 -0.32
C THR A 46 -5.05 -20.36 0.29
N LEU A 47 -4.39 -19.79 1.31
CA LEU A 47 -3.25 -20.40 1.98
C LEU A 47 -3.66 -21.09 3.29
N ASN A 48 -3.15 -22.30 3.51
CA ASN A 48 -3.32 -23.02 4.78
C ASN A 48 -2.11 -23.91 5.09
N GLN A 49 -2.16 -24.67 6.17
CA GLN A 49 -1.04 -25.52 6.62
C GLN A 49 -0.59 -26.58 5.61
N ASN A 50 -1.40 -26.88 4.60
CA ASN A 50 -1.04 -27.79 3.52
C ASN A 50 -0.49 -27.03 2.30
N SER A 51 -0.34 -25.71 2.33
CA SER A 51 0.29 -24.97 1.23
C SER A 51 1.79 -25.25 1.17
N ARG A 52 2.30 -25.43 -0.04
CA ARG A 52 3.72 -25.56 -0.39
C ARG A 52 4.28 -24.17 -0.62
N THR A 53 5.35 -23.83 0.08
CA THR A 53 6.02 -22.53 -0.06
C THR A 53 7.42 -22.71 -0.62
N ALA A 54 7.91 -21.81 -1.45
CA ALA A 54 9.30 -21.77 -1.92
C ALA A 54 9.87 -20.34 -1.90
N PHE A 55 11.16 -20.24 -1.60
CA PHE A 55 11.95 -19.02 -1.73
C PHE A 55 13.07 -19.26 -2.74
N TRP A 56 13.18 -18.41 -3.76
CA TRP A 56 14.18 -18.54 -4.81
C TRP A 56 14.76 -17.18 -5.22
N TYR A 57 16.03 -16.94 -4.87
CA TYR A 57 16.76 -15.71 -5.20
C TYR A 57 17.82 -15.94 -6.29
N GLY A 58 17.76 -17.08 -6.98
CA GLY A 58 18.68 -17.42 -8.05
C GLY A 58 18.18 -17.00 -9.43
N GLN A 59 18.99 -17.24 -10.45
CA GLN A 59 18.57 -17.04 -11.84
C GLN A 59 17.47 -18.03 -12.22
N LEU A 60 16.46 -17.57 -12.97
CA LEU A 60 15.40 -18.44 -13.49
C LEU A 60 15.79 -18.98 -14.87
N ASP A 61 16.02 -20.29 -14.93
CA ASP A 61 15.95 -21.06 -16.16
C ASP A 61 14.62 -21.79 -16.27
N GLN A 62 14.32 -22.37 -17.43
CA GLN A 62 13.06 -23.09 -17.64
C GLN A 62 12.85 -24.25 -16.66
N ALA A 63 13.92 -24.91 -16.20
CA ALA A 63 13.82 -26.02 -15.27
C ALA A 63 13.39 -25.53 -13.88
N ARG A 64 13.92 -24.39 -13.41
CA ARG A 64 13.49 -23.76 -12.16
C ARG A 64 12.10 -23.17 -12.27
N THR A 65 11.77 -22.50 -13.38
CA THR A 65 10.41 -22.02 -13.64
C THR A 65 9.40 -23.18 -13.56
N ASN A 66 9.70 -24.33 -14.17
CA ASN A 66 8.84 -25.51 -14.11
C ASN A 66 8.75 -26.14 -12.72
N GLN A 67 9.83 -26.10 -11.92
CA GLN A 67 9.79 -26.59 -10.54
C GLN A 67 8.91 -25.69 -9.65
N LEU A 68 9.03 -24.37 -9.81
CA LEU A 68 8.31 -23.38 -8.99
C LEU A 68 6.79 -23.39 -9.24
N LYS A 69 6.33 -23.80 -10.43
CA LYS A 69 4.91 -24.05 -10.73
C LYS A 69 4.25 -25.11 -9.82
N GLY A 70 5.04 -25.94 -9.13
CA GLY A 70 4.54 -26.98 -8.22
C GLY A 70 4.29 -26.52 -6.78
N TYR A 71 4.26 -25.22 -6.52
CA TYR A 71 4.13 -24.59 -5.20
C TYR A 71 2.88 -23.72 -5.11
N ASP A 72 2.35 -23.46 -3.91
CA ASP A 72 1.20 -22.58 -3.71
C ASP A 72 1.62 -21.11 -3.48
N LEU A 73 2.80 -20.91 -2.88
CA LEU A 73 3.40 -19.60 -2.60
C LEU A 73 4.88 -19.61 -3.00
N VAL A 74 5.27 -18.67 -3.84
CA VAL A 74 6.66 -18.51 -4.29
C VAL A 74 7.13 -17.09 -4.03
N VAL A 75 8.30 -16.95 -3.41
CA VAL A 75 9.00 -15.67 -3.28
C VAL A 75 10.19 -15.64 -4.22
N LEU A 76 10.25 -14.63 -5.08
CA LEU A 76 11.34 -14.41 -6.04
C LEU A 76 12.08 -13.12 -5.72
N GLU A 77 13.38 -13.09 -6.00
CA GLU A 77 14.15 -11.84 -6.01
C GLU A 77 14.11 -11.24 -7.42
N PRO A 78 13.44 -10.08 -7.63
CA PRO A 78 13.24 -9.52 -8.96
C PRO A 78 14.42 -8.69 -9.50
N THR A 79 15.42 -8.39 -8.65
CA THR A 79 16.50 -7.42 -8.89
C THR A 79 15.95 -6.17 -9.59
N LEU A 80 15.06 -5.45 -8.91
CA LEU A 80 14.51 -4.19 -9.42
C LEU A 80 15.59 -3.10 -9.37
N ARG A 81 15.91 -2.56 -10.53
CA ARG A 81 16.89 -1.50 -10.73
C ARG A 81 16.16 -0.19 -10.95
N VAL A 82 16.26 0.72 -9.98
CA VAL A 82 15.69 2.06 -10.11
C VAL A 82 16.77 3.03 -10.53
N LEU A 83 16.53 3.76 -11.61
CA LEU A 83 17.47 4.71 -12.20
C LEU A 83 17.08 6.16 -11.90
N ASN A 84 15.78 6.46 -11.93
CA ASN A 84 15.23 7.78 -11.59
C ASN A 84 13.76 7.63 -11.23
N VAL A 85 13.38 8.00 -10.01
CA VAL A 85 11.99 7.88 -9.53
C VAL A 85 11.07 8.91 -10.21
N ALA A 86 11.53 10.15 -10.35
CA ALA A 86 10.72 11.25 -10.90
C ALA A 86 10.45 11.08 -12.41
N ALA A 87 11.40 10.49 -13.13
CA ALA A 87 11.26 10.17 -14.55
C ALA A 87 10.67 8.78 -14.80
N ASP A 88 10.30 8.05 -13.75
CA ASP A 88 9.76 6.68 -13.85
C ASP A 88 10.68 5.71 -14.60
N HIS A 89 12.00 5.83 -14.39
CA HIS A 89 13.01 5.00 -15.05
C HIS A 89 13.45 3.86 -14.14
N PHE A 90 13.09 2.63 -14.52
CA PHE A 90 13.47 1.40 -13.83
C PHE A 90 13.56 0.21 -14.79
N PHE A 91 14.12 -0.91 -14.33
CA PHE A 91 14.04 -2.19 -15.03
C PHE A 91 14.19 -3.38 -14.07
N PHE A 92 13.68 -4.54 -14.46
CA PHE A 92 13.92 -5.81 -13.77
C PHE A 92 15.12 -6.54 -14.37
N GLU A 93 16.11 -6.87 -13.56
CA GLU A 93 17.35 -7.51 -14.04
C GLU A 93 17.27 -9.04 -14.02
N SER A 94 16.77 -9.64 -12.94
CA SER A 94 16.83 -11.09 -12.70
C SER A 94 15.58 -11.85 -13.13
N VAL A 95 14.39 -11.28 -12.93
CA VAL A 95 13.09 -11.94 -13.21
C VAL A 95 12.20 -11.02 -14.03
N THR A 96 11.71 -11.50 -15.17
CA THR A 96 10.78 -10.76 -16.02
C THR A 96 9.32 -11.00 -15.62
N SER A 97 8.42 -10.07 -15.93
CA SER A 97 6.97 -10.26 -15.74
C SER A 97 6.45 -11.52 -16.44
N SER A 98 7.00 -11.86 -17.61
CA SER A 98 6.64 -13.10 -18.31
C SER A 98 6.96 -14.36 -17.53
N GLN A 99 8.10 -14.40 -16.81
CA GLN A 99 8.45 -15.52 -15.95
C GLN A 99 7.55 -15.59 -14.71
N VAL A 100 7.19 -14.43 -14.14
CA VAL A 100 6.23 -14.34 -13.02
C VAL A 100 4.89 -14.94 -13.44
N GLN A 101 4.32 -14.47 -14.56
CA GLN A 101 3.06 -14.98 -15.10
C GLN A 101 3.12 -16.45 -15.46
N GLU A 102 4.24 -16.92 -16.00
CA GLU A 102 4.42 -18.33 -16.30
C GLU A 102 4.35 -19.19 -15.02
N ILE A 103 4.98 -18.75 -13.91
CA ILE A 103 4.91 -19.46 -12.63
C ILE A 103 3.49 -19.42 -12.07
N LYS A 104 2.81 -18.26 -12.14
CA LYS A 104 1.46 -18.04 -11.60
C LYS A 104 0.40 -19.01 -12.13
N ARG A 105 0.58 -19.57 -13.32
CA ARG A 105 -0.36 -20.51 -13.97
C ARG A 105 -0.26 -21.95 -13.49
N GLY A 106 0.62 -22.21 -12.53
CA GLY A 106 0.81 -23.56 -12.06
C GLY A 106 1.30 -24.52 -13.15
N LEU A 107 1.05 -25.80 -12.92
CA LEU A 107 1.48 -26.93 -13.73
C LEU A 107 0.62 -27.11 -15.00
N ASP A 108 -0.65 -26.71 -14.97
CA ASP A 108 -1.56 -26.83 -16.11
C ASP A 108 -1.33 -25.73 -17.16
N GLY A 109 -0.66 -24.63 -16.78
CA GLY A 109 -0.32 -23.53 -17.66
C GLY A 109 -1.51 -22.64 -18.00
N VAL A 110 -2.61 -22.74 -17.25
CA VAL A 110 -3.84 -21.98 -17.41
C VAL A 110 -4.04 -21.09 -16.20
N LEU A 111 -4.04 -19.78 -16.40
CA LEU A 111 -4.31 -18.81 -15.34
C LEU A 111 -5.78 -18.91 -14.91
N GLY A 112 -6.06 -18.73 -13.62
CA GLY A 112 -7.41 -18.85 -13.09
C GLY A 112 -7.80 -20.28 -12.72
N SER A 113 -6.86 -21.22 -12.79
CA SER A 113 -7.08 -22.62 -12.48
C SER A 113 -6.86 -22.89 -10.99
N ALA A 114 -7.06 -24.15 -10.61
CA ALA A 114 -6.89 -24.56 -9.23
C ALA A 114 -5.41 -24.46 -8.83
N ASP A 115 -4.48 -24.88 -9.68
CA ASP A 115 -3.04 -24.97 -9.39
C ASP A 115 -2.23 -23.68 -9.55
N ASP A 116 -2.91 -22.54 -9.71
CA ASP A 116 -2.31 -21.22 -9.74
C ASP A 116 -1.40 -20.95 -8.51
N VAL A 117 -0.30 -20.24 -8.74
CA VAL A 117 0.74 -19.96 -7.75
C VAL A 117 0.69 -18.49 -7.34
N ILE A 118 0.71 -18.20 -6.04
CA ILE A 118 0.88 -16.83 -5.53
C ILE A 118 2.37 -16.48 -5.61
N VAL A 119 2.72 -15.44 -6.36
CA VAL A 119 4.13 -15.04 -6.54
C VAL A 119 4.39 -13.67 -5.90
N LEU A 120 5.32 -13.61 -4.93
CA LEU A 120 5.72 -12.39 -4.23
C LEU A 120 7.13 -11.94 -4.63
N GLY A 121 7.33 -10.63 -4.77
CA GLY A 121 8.64 -10.04 -5.01
C GLY A 121 9.35 -9.69 -3.70
N TYR A 122 10.59 -10.16 -3.53
CA TYR A 122 11.45 -9.79 -2.40
C TYR A 122 11.77 -8.29 -2.41
N LEU A 123 11.77 -7.67 -1.23
CA LEU A 123 12.19 -6.30 -1.01
C LEU A 123 12.81 -6.13 0.38
N SER A 124 14.06 -5.66 0.43
CA SER A 124 14.69 -5.20 1.69
C SER A 124 14.22 -3.79 2.01
N VAL A 125 13.53 -3.60 3.14
CA VAL A 125 12.94 -2.31 3.52
C VAL A 125 13.69 -1.57 4.62
N GLY A 126 14.59 -2.25 5.33
CA GLY A 126 15.40 -1.68 6.40
C GLY A 126 16.90 -1.65 6.11
N GLU A 127 17.34 -2.23 4.99
CA GLU A 127 18.72 -2.16 4.50
C GLU A 127 18.76 -1.75 3.04
N MET A 128 19.61 -0.78 2.70
CA MET A 128 19.93 -0.48 1.31
C MET A 128 21.12 -1.34 0.86
N LEU A 129 20.81 -2.39 0.08
CA LEU A 129 21.81 -3.27 -0.47
C LEU A 129 22.56 -2.62 -1.64
N PRO A 130 23.89 -2.84 -1.78
CA PRO A 130 24.67 -2.41 -2.96
C PRO A 130 24.12 -2.98 -4.28
N THR A 131 23.37 -4.08 -4.19
CA THR A 131 22.69 -4.76 -5.29
C THR A 131 21.35 -4.16 -5.64
N ILE A 132 20.93 -3.01 -5.10
CA ILE A 132 19.72 -2.26 -5.55
C ILE A 132 20.13 -1.14 -6.50
N ILE A 133 21.24 -0.44 -6.20
CA ILE A 133 21.82 0.62 -7.04
C ILE A 133 23.22 0.17 -7.54
N PRO A 134 23.37 -0.22 -8.82
CA PRO A 134 24.64 -0.73 -9.35
C PRO A 134 25.81 0.25 -9.19
N GLY A 135 26.81 -0.14 -8.41
CA GLY A 135 27.99 0.69 -8.13
C GLY A 135 27.82 1.66 -6.96
N SER A 136 26.74 1.56 -6.19
CA SER A 136 26.66 2.16 -4.86
C SER A 136 27.53 1.37 -3.89
N SER A 137 28.21 2.08 -2.99
CA SER A 137 29.03 1.51 -1.92
C SER A 137 28.18 1.15 -0.68
N GLY A 138 26.87 0.94 -0.82
CA GLY A 138 25.93 0.92 0.31
C GLY A 138 25.58 2.32 0.83
N HIS A 139 26.01 3.36 0.13
CA HIS A 139 25.70 4.76 0.41
C HIS A 139 24.84 5.34 -0.72
N MET A 140 23.82 6.15 -0.41
CA MET A 140 23.15 7.01 -1.39
C MET A 140 24.09 8.18 -1.72
N THR A 141 25.25 7.90 -2.29
CA THR A 141 26.11 8.94 -2.86
C THR A 141 25.97 8.90 -4.37
N VAL A 142 25.84 10.09 -4.95
CA VAL A 142 25.76 10.36 -6.37
C VAL A 142 27.06 9.89 -7.03
N ALA A 143 27.16 8.61 -7.31
CA ALA A 143 28.23 8.03 -8.11
C ALA A 143 27.60 7.39 -9.35
N LYS A 144 28.05 7.84 -10.52
CA LYS A 144 27.63 7.43 -11.88
C LYS A 144 26.37 8.07 -12.50
N GLY A 145 25.98 9.28 -12.07
CA GLY A 145 24.93 10.02 -12.79
C GLY A 145 23.53 9.40 -12.71
N ILE A 146 23.29 8.54 -11.72
CA ILE A 146 21.97 8.05 -11.34
C ILE A 146 21.41 9.05 -10.32
N GLU A 147 20.54 9.94 -10.79
CA GLU A 147 19.82 10.88 -9.95
C GLU A 147 18.47 10.25 -9.59
N LEU A 148 18.39 9.61 -8.43
CA LEU A 148 17.12 9.02 -7.95
C LEU A 148 16.02 10.08 -7.73
N GLY A 149 16.37 11.38 -7.72
CA GLY A 149 15.46 12.48 -7.41
C GLY A 149 15.11 12.57 -5.92
N LEU A 150 15.87 11.87 -5.07
CA LEU A 150 15.64 11.76 -3.63
C LEU A 150 16.52 12.70 -2.80
N LEU A 151 17.63 13.18 -3.37
CA LEU A 151 18.60 14.08 -2.74
C LEU A 151 18.43 15.51 -3.31
N PRO A 152 18.43 16.56 -2.48
CA PRO A 152 18.52 17.94 -2.95
C PRO A 152 19.82 18.17 -3.72
N ALA A 153 19.76 19.09 -4.69
CA ALA A 153 20.94 19.53 -5.42
C ALA A 153 22.03 20.03 -4.46
N GLY A 154 23.23 19.45 -4.54
CA GLY A 154 24.40 19.88 -3.75
C GLY A 154 24.68 19.10 -2.46
N TYR A 155 24.00 17.98 -2.20
CA TYR A 155 24.31 17.10 -1.06
C TYR A 155 25.70 16.44 -1.21
N GLN A 156 26.51 16.40 -0.12
CA GLN A 156 27.93 15.99 -0.15
C GLN A 156 28.38 15.04 0.98
N GLY A 157 27.50 14.44 1.80
CA GLY A 157 27.95 13.51 2.84
C GLY A 157 26.81 12.87 3.62
N PRO A 158 27.05 11.75 4.35
CA PRO A 158 25.99 11.07 5.10
C PRO A 158 25.41 11.97 6.20
N SER A 159 24.09 12.17 6.18
CA SER A 159 23.32 12.61 7.35
C SER A 159 22.47 11.44 7.86
N GLY A 160 22.36 11.33 9.18
CA GLY A 160 21.71 10.23 9.89
C GLY A 160 21.45 10.62 11.35
N PRO A 161 20.47 10.02 12.03
CA PRO A 161 20.35 10.20 13.48
C PRO A 161 21.61 9.69 14.17
N LEU A 162 22.34 10.59 14.86
CA LEU A 162 23.55 10.26 15.62
C LEU A 162 23.21 9.51 16.92
N HIS A 163 22.18 9.96 17.63
CA HIS A 163 21.72 9.38 18.90
C HIS A 163 20.21 9.63 19.07
N GLY A 164 19.43 8.60 19.40
CA GLY A 164 18.01 8.73 19.73
C GLY A 164 17.73 8.48 21.21
N PRO A 165 16.57 8.92 21.73
CA PRO A 165 16.11 8.55 23.07
C PRO A 165 16.11 7.03 23.21
N ASN A 166 16.65 6.53 24.32
CA ASN A 166 16.62 5.11 24.63
C ASN A 166 15.15 4.59 24.56
N PRO A 167 14.83 3.71 23.60
CA PRO A 167 13.46 3.25 23.33
C PRO A 167 12.92 2.29 24.40
N TRP A 168 13.74 1.87 25.36
CA TRP A 168 13.35 0.96 26.43
C TRP A 168 12.68 1.68 27.61
N ASN A 169 12.57 3.01 27.52
CA ASN A 169 12.03 3.86 28.56
C ASN A 169 10.58 4.26 28.26
N TYR A 170 9.70 3.30 28.00
CA TYR A 170 8.27 3.57 27.89
C TYR A 170 7.52 2.80 28.97
N ASP A 171 6.55 3.44 29.62
CA ASP A 171 5.68 2.75 30.56
C ASP A 171 4.69 1.83 29.83
N SER A 172 3.96 0.99 30.59
CA SER A 172 2.92 0.08 30.05
C SER A 172 1.77 0.80 29.34
N ALA A 173 1.73 2.13 29.38
CA ALA A 173 0.77 2.99 28.70
C ALA A 173 1.39 3.76 27.53
N GLY A 174 2.61 3.38 27.08
CA GLY A 174 3.29 3.96 25.94
C GLY A 174 3.86 5.35 26.17
N ARG A 175 4.02 5.81 27.43
CA ARG A 175 4.60 7.13 27.74
C ARG A 175 6.09 7.03 27.98
N TYR A 176 6.86 7.94 27.38
CA TYR A 176 8.29 8.03 27.60
C TYR A 176 8.62 8.39 29.07
N VAL A 177 9.48 7.61 29.69
CA VAL A 177 9.97 7.74 31.06
C VAL A 177 11.39 8.28 31.03
N ASN A 178 11.60 9.55 31.39
CA ASN A 178 12.95 10.10 31.41
C ASN A 178 13.78 9.53 32.59
N VAL A 179 14.62 8.53 32.32
CA VAL A 179 15.53 7.91 33.30
C VAL A 179 16.97 8.49 33.26
N GLU A 180 17.24 9.46 32.37
CA GLU A 180 18.62 9.82 32.02
C GLU A 180 19.20 11.02 32.79
N GLY A 181 18.50 11.56 33.78
CA GLY A 181 19.10 12.43 34.81
C GLY A 181 19.96 13.58 34.29
N GLY A 182 19.61 14.18 33.15
CA GLY A 182 20.32 15.33 32.57
C GLY A 182 21.04 15.06 31.24
N ALA A 183 21.08 13.83 30.73
CA ALA A 183 21.25 13.62 29.29
C ALA A 183 19.85 13.75 28.65
N THR A 184 19.60 14.86 27.98
CA THR A 184 18.50 14.95 27.01
C THR A 184 18.94 14.19 25.76
N PRO A 185 18.22 13.15 25.34
CA PRO A 185 18.20 12.79 23.93
C PRO A 185 17.64 13.99 23.20
N ASP A 186 18.49 14.85 22.66
CA ASP A 186 18.08 16.10 22.05
C ASP A 186 17.58 15.91 20.62
N GLY A 187 17.70 14.69 20.07
CA GLY A 187 17.42 14.44 18.67
C GLY A 187 18.23 15.38 17.78
N SER A 188 19.44 15.78 18.21
CA SER A 188 20.26 16.70 17.43
C SER A 188 20.68 16.02 16.15
N TYR A 189 19.95 16.36 15.09
CA TYR A 189 20.41 16.28 13.72
C TYR A 189 21.56 17.26 13.57
N ARG A 190 22.59 16.91 12.79
CA ARG A 190 23.44 17.96 12.22
C ARG A 190 22.55 18.77 11.27
N ASP A 191 22.24 19.97 11.72
CA ASP A 191 21.28 20.93 11.20
C ASP A 191 21.93 21.91 10.21
N ASP A 192 23.10 21.58 9.68
CA ASP A 192 23.83 22.39 8.71
C ASP A 192 23.21 22.41 7.29
N TYR A 193 21.98 21.88 7.12
CA TYR A 193 21.31 21.84 5.82
C TYR A 193 19.85 22.33 5.84
N ALA A 194 19.67 23.64 5.66
CA ALA A 194 18.37 24.31 5.56
C ALA A 194 17.52 23.94 4.32
N GLY A 195 18.03 23.10 3.40
CA GLY A 195 17.38 22.74 2.13
C GLY A 195 16.43 21.54 2.17
N TYR A 196 16.30 20.84 3.32
CA TYR A 196 15.50 19.62 3.47
C TYR A 196 14.13 19.82 4.15
N ALA A 197 13.83 21.01 4.66
CA ALA A 197 12.53 21.30 5.25
C ALA A 197 11.47 21.49 4.15
N GLY A 198 10.36 20.75 4.22
CA GLY A 198 9.23 20.93 3.30
C GLY A 198 9.36 20.20 1.96
N VAL A 199 10.14 19.11 1.88
CA VAL A 199 10.10 18.20 0.72
C VAL A 199 8.85 17.33 0.84
N ASP A 200 7.89 17.54 -0.06
CA ASP A 200 6.68 16.74 -0.20
C ASP A 200 6.92 15.52 -1.09
N ILE A 201 6.27 14.40 -0.78
CA ILE A 201 6.07 13.31 -1.73
C ILE A 201 5.13 13.85 -2.81
N ALA A 202 5.64 14.05 -4.01
CA ALA A 202 4.88 14.64 -5.10
C ALA A 202 3.57 13.85 -5.37
N PRO A 203 2.44 14.52 -5.68
CA PRO A 203 1.13 13.87 -5.86
C PRO A 203 1.01 12.92 -7.07
N ASP A 204 2.05 12.81 -7.89
CA ASP A 204 1.99 12.36 -9.28
C ASP A 204 2.37 10.89 -9.51
N HIS A 205 2.64 10.11 -8.45
CA HIS A 205 3.19 8.75 -8.61
C HIS A 205 2.31 7.61 -8.07
N SER A 206 1.02 7.86 -7.83
CA SER A 206 -0.01 6.82 -7.88
C SER A 206 -1.38 7.49 -8.06
N SER A 207 -2.34 6.78 -8.65
CA SER A 207 -3.76 7.20 -8.67
C SER A 207 -4.40 7.29 -7.27
N TRP A 208 -3.62 7.07 -6.21
CA TRP A 208 -4.00 7.01 -4.79
C TRP A 208 -3.35 8.13 -3.93
N GLY A 209 -2.83 9.19 -4.57
CA GLY A 209 -1.97 10.23 -3.99
C GLY A 209 -2.46 10.98 -2.73
N GLU A 210 -3.72 10.87 -2.32
CA GLU A 210 -4.20 11.47 -1.06
C GLU A 210 -3.68 10.75 0.20
N ARG A 211 -3.26 9.48 0.08
CA ARG A 211 -2.73 8.68 1.19
C ARG A 211 -1.24 8.86 1.46
N LEU A 212 -0.54 9.68 0.66
CA LEU A 212 0.92 9.82 0.68
C LEU A 212 1.41 11.23 1.05
N ARG A 213 0.56 12.12 1.58
CA ARG A 213 0.95 13.50 1.94
C ARG A 213 1.77 13.53 3.24
N TRP A 214 3.07 13.81 3.15
CA TRP A 214 3.93 14.04 4.31
C TRP A 214 5.12 14.96 3.93
N ALA A 215 5.58 15.80 4.88
CA ALA A 215 6.62 16.81 4.67
C ALA A 215 7.88 16.59 5.52
N ASN A 216 9.06 16.60 4.89
CA ASN A 216 10.36 16.36 5.53
C ASN A 216 10.72 17.40 6.59
N ARG A 217 11.06 16.92 7.79
CA ARG A 217 11.57 17.71 8.93
C ARG A 217 13.10 17.77 8.99
N GLY A 218 13.81 17.48 7.90
CA GLY A 218 15.27 17.63 7.83
C GLY A 218 16.06 16.34 7.99
N VAL A 219 15.48 15.16 7.75
CA VAL A 219 16.14 13.88 7.99
C VAL A 219 16.54 13.23 6.67
N MET A 220 17.77 12.71 6.65
CA MET A 220 18.17 11.60 5.80
C MET A 220 18.81 10.51 6.68
N PRO A 221 18.86 9.25 6.22
CA PRO A 221 18.24 8.19 7.03
C PRO A 221 19.18 7.11 7.56
N TRP A 222 20.49 7.27 7.41
CA TRP A 222 21.42 6.21 7.76
C TRP A 222 21.56 6.07 9.26
N TYR A 223 21.61 4.83 9.73
CA TYR A 223 22.09 4.55 11.07
C TYR A 223 23.60 4.78 11.12
N LEU A 224 24.06 5.52 12.12
CA LEU A 224 25.46 5.82 12.36
C LEU A 224 25.83 5.32 13.76
N ASP A 225 27.09 4.97 13.94
CA ASP A 225 27.71 4.92 15.27
C ASP A 225 27.25 3.79 16.21
N GLN A 226 26.52 2.78 15.70
CA GLN A 226 26.19 1.57 16.46
C GLN A 226 27.32 0.51 16.44
N GLN A 227 28.40 0.74 15.69
CA GLN A 227 29.57 -0.15 15.63
C GLN A 227 30.78 0.31 16.48
N GLY A 228 30.56 1.24 17.43
CA GLY A 228 31.58 1.90 18.26
C GLY A 228 32.13 1.10 19.45
N THR A 229 32.47 1.78 20.55
CA THR A 229 32.89 1.13 21.83
C THR A 229 31.69 0.92 22.76
N TRP A 230 31.46 -0.33 23.18
CA TRP A 230 30.42 -0.66 24.17
C TRP A 230 30.84 -0.22 25.57
N VAL A 231 29.97 0.48 26.29
CA VAL A 231 30.20 0.84 27.70
C VAL A 231 29.17 0.19 28.57
N ASN A 232 29.65 -0.43 29.64
CA ASN A 232 28.83 -1.10 30.62
C ASN A 232 28.11 -0.06 31.49
N ASP A 233 26.78 -0.12 31.56
CA ASP A 233 25.94 0.78 32.33
C ASP A 233 24.68 0.04 32.81
N THR A 234 24.57 -0.08 34.13
CA THR A 234 23.51 -0.79 34.85
C THR A 234 22.13 -0.15 34.73
N ARG A 235 22.02 1.07 34.20
CA ARG A 235 20.72 1.72 33.92
C ARG A 235 20.01 1.09 32.72
N TYR A 236 20.75 0.41 31.85
CA TYR A 236 20.21 -0.24 30.66
C TYR A 236 19.90 -1.70 30.98
N LEU A 237 18.76 -2.20 30.47
CA LEU A 237 18.26 -3.57 30.73
C LEU A 237 19.28 -4.67 30.38
N TYR A 238 20.20 -4.38 29.46
CA TYR A 238 21.25 -5.29 28.99
C TYR A 238 22.67 -4.82 29.35
N GLY A 239 22.78 -3.95 30.36
CA GLY A 239 24.04 -3.62 31.02
C GLY A 239 24.97 -2.70 30.24
N GLY A 240 24.51 -1.92 29.25
CA GLY A 240 25.36 -0.92 28.57
C GLY A 240 24.78 -0.27 27.31
N TYR A 241 25.53 0.67 26.73
CA TYR A 241 25.23 1.38 25.47
C TYR A 241 26.51 1.64 24.64
N TRP A 242 26.38 1.93 23.33
CA TRP A 242 27.52 2.28 22.47
C TRP A 242 27.82 3.79 22.55
N LYS A 243 29.06 4.18 22.90
CA LYS A 243 29.40 5.57 23.30
C LYS A 243 30.15 6.40 22.25
N ASP A 244 31.05 5.81 21.48
CA ASP A 244 31.93 6.55 20.57
C ASP A 244 31.68 6.14 19.12
N GLY A 245 31.03 7.03 18.37
CA GLY A 245 30.75 6.89 16.95
C GLY A 245 31.91 7.27 16.03
N ASP A 246 31.99 6.64 14.86
CA ASP A 246 32.99 6.93 13.82
C ASP A 246 32.45 7.82 12.68
N GLY A 247 31.17 8.18 12.72
CA GLY A 247 30.46 8.96 11.72
C GLY A 247 30.21 8.20 10.42
N VAL A 248 30.36 6.87 10.42
CA VAL A 248 30.19 6.01 9.25
C VAL A 248 28.83 5.31 9.31
N VAL A 249 28.24 5.09 8.13
CA VAL A 249 27.00 4.31 8.00
C VAL A 249 27.21 2.91 8.57
N ASP A 250 26.35 2.54 9.51
CA ASP A 250 26.27 1.18 10.01
C ASP A 250 25.81 0.27 8.88
N VAL A 251 26.67 -0.68 8.53
CA VAL A 251 26.39 -1.69 7.52
C VAL A 251 26.22 -3.06 8.16
N ASN A 252 25.29 -3.84 7.62
CA ASN A 252 25.19 -5.26 7.91
C ASN A 252 26.51 -5.95 7.49
N ARG A 253 27.26 -6.49 8.45
CA ARG A 253 28.59 -7.09 8.19
C ARG A 253 28.55 -8.34 7.33
N THR A 254 27.39 -8.99 7.24
CA THR A 254 27.20 -10.22 6.45
C THR A 254 26.73 -9.92 5.03
N TYR A 255 25.76 -9.02 4.87
CA TYR A 255 25.13 -8.75 3.58
C TYR A 255 25.60 -7.44 2.91
N GLY A 256 26.27 -6.57 3.66
CA GLY A 256 26.85 -5.32 3.17
C GLY A 256 25.85 -4.19 2.95
N GLY A 257 24.59 -4.36 3.36
CA GLY A 257 23.56 -3.32 3.28
C GLY A 257 23.75 -2.23 4.33
N GLY A 258 23.65 -0.97 3.95
CA GLY A 258 23.58 0.13 4.90
C GLY A 258 22.22 0.16 5.59
N TYR A 259 22.19 0.24 6.91
CA TYR A 259 20.92 0.31 7.64
C TYR A 259 20.28 1.69 7.46
N ILE A 260 18.98 1.68 7.20
CA ILE A 260 18.21 2.86 6.84
C ILE A 260 16.96 2.99 7.70
N ASN A 261 16.66 4.21 8.11
CA ASN A 261 15.45 4.55 8.86
C ASN A 261 14.22 4.35 7.98
N GLY A 262 13.40 3.35 8.28
CA GLY A 262 12.13 3.08 7.60
C GLY A 262 11.13 4.25 7.64
N GLY A 263 11.23 5.10 8.65
CA GLY A 263 10.43 6.33 8.78
C GLY A 263 10.86 7.48 7.88
N ASP A 264 11.98 7.32 7.17
CA ASP A 264 12.46 8.38 6.30
C ASP A 264 11.55 8.55 5.07
N PRO A 265 11.27 9.77 4.63
CA PRO A 265 10.23 10.05 3.65
C PRO A 265 10.69 9.81 2.23
N ALA A 266 11.97 10.10 1.96
CA ALA A 266 12.59 9.80 0.68
C ALA A 266 12.73 8.29 0.53
N TRP A 267 13.08 7.59 1.61
CA TRP A 267 13.09 6.14 1.65
C TRP A 267 11.69 5.54 1.50
N GLN A 268 10.69 6.06 2.21
CA GLN A 268 9.30 5.62 2.07
C GLN A 268 8.81 5.81 0.64
N ARG A 269 9.06 6.98 0.01
CA ARG A 269 8.72 7.22 -1.39
C ARG A 269 9.41 6.21 -2.31
N PHE A 270 10.69 5.95 -2.09
CA PHE A 270 11.47 5.00 -2.88
C PHE A 270 10.94 3.57 -2.75
N VAL A 271 10.70 3.10 -1.53
CA VAL A 271 10.19 1.76 -1.26
C VAL A 271 8.77 1.61 -1.80
N THR A 272 7.87 2.58 -1.60
CA THR A 272 6.52 2.50 -2.17
C THR A 272 6.54 2.53 -3.69
N TYR A 273 7.46 3.28 -4.31
CA TYR A 273 7.68 3.23 -5.75
C TYR A 273 8.16 1.83 -6.17
N GLN A 274 9.11 1.23 -5.47
CA GLN A 274 9.54 -0.14 -5.77
C GLN A 274 8.40 -1.15 -5.64
N VAL A 275 7.56 -1.02 -4.61
CA VAL A 275 6.38 -1.89 -4.44
C VAL A 275 5.41 -1.71 -5.60
N ASP A 276 5.08 -0.47 -5.98
CA ASP A 276 4.24 -0.17 -7.15
C ASP A 276 4.78 -0.87 -8.40
N LYS A 277 6.09 -0.73 -8.66
CA LYS A 277 6.73 -1.37 -9.80
C LYS A 277 6.68 -2.89 -9.71
N ILE A 278 6.97 -3.47 -8.56
CA ILE A 278 6.90 -4.93 -8.38
C ILE A 278 5.47 -5.44 -8.64
N VAL A 279 4.45 -4.86 -8.01
CA VAL A 279 3.10 -5.45 -8.04
C VAL A 279 2.28 -5.09 -9.29
N HIS A 280 2.52 -3.93 -9.92
CA HIS A 280 1.79 -3.47 -11.10
C HIS A 280 2.55 -3.71 -12.41
N ASP A 281 3.88 -3.54 -12.41
CA ASP A 281 4.72 -3.66 -13.61
C ASP A 281 5.48 -4.99 -13.70
N GLY A 282 5.83 -5.59 -12.57
CA GLY A 282 6.33 -6.97 -12.47
C GLY A 282 5.21 -8.00 -12.34
N GLU A 283 3.97 -7.54 -12.17
CA GLU A 283 2.72 -8.32 -12.05
C GLU A 283 2.72 -9.38 -10.94
N TYR A 284 3.51 -9.14 -9.90
CA TYR A 284 3.52 -9.95 -8.69
C TYR A 284 2.17 -9.82 -7.94
N ASP A 285 1.81 -10.88 -7.20
CA ASP A 285 0.61 -10.91 -6.34
C ASP A 285 0.83 -10.19 -5.01
N GLY A 286 2.06 -9.70 -4.79
CA GLY A 286 2.43 -8.94 -3.61
C GLY A 286 3.94 -8.86 -3.42
N VAL A 287 4.33 -8.49 -2.20
CA VAL A 287 5.73 -8.31 -1.82
C VAL A 287 6.06 -9.10 -0.55
N PHE A 288 7.30 -9.57 -0.48
CA PHE A 288 7.90 -10.13 0.72
C PHE A 288 8.95 -9.15 1.25
N LEU A 289 8.65 -8.59 2.42
CA LEU A 289 9.45 -7.58 3.10
C LEU A 289 10.47 -8.25 3.99
N ASP A 290 11.74 -8.00 3.72
CA ASP A 290 12.85 -8.40 4.58
C ASP A 290 13.40 -7.18 5.32
N THR A 291 14.21 -7.42 6.35
CA THR A 291 14.90 -6.39 7.13
C THR A 291 13.99 -5.37 7.85
N VAL A 292 12.73 -5.75 8.15
CA VAL A 292 11.80 -4.94 8.99
C VAL A 292 12.26 -4.79 10.45
N ASP A 293 13.20 -5.61 10.89
CA ASP A 293 13.79 -5.61 12.23
C ASP A 293 14.93 -4.60 12.41
N THR A 294 15.34 -3.89 11.36
CA THR A 294 16.51 -3.01 11.44
C THR A 294 16.40 -1.84 12.40
N PRO A 295 15.23 -1.38 12.89
CA PRO A 295 15.20 -0.50 14.07
C PRO A 295 15.95 -1.06 15.30
N ASP A 296 16.23 -2.37 15.36
CA ASP A 296 17.16 -2.99 16.32
C ASP A 296 18.18 -3.92 15.62
N PRO A 297 19.18 -3.35 14.90
CA PRO A 297 20.00 -4.12 13.97
C PRO A 297 21.08 -5.00 14.65
N VAL A 298 21.31 -4.83 15.96
CA VAL A 298 22.31 -5.59 16.75
C VAL A 298 21.64 -6.50 17.80
N GLY A 299 20.43 -6.17 18.27
CA GLY A 299 19.74 -6.90 19.32
C GLY A 299 19.20 -8.26 18.90
N GLY A 300 19.14 -8.56 17.59
CA GLY A 300 18.76 -9.86 17.03
C GLY A 300 17.53 -10.43 17.72
N ALA A 301 16.34 -9.99 17.29
CA ALA A 301 15.06 -10.33 17.92
C ALA A 301 14.78 -11.85 17.94
N GLY A 302 15.33 -12.52 18.95
CA GLY A 302 15.00 -13.88 19.34
C GLY A 302 14.19 -13.85 20.65
N PRO A 303 13.18 -14.71 20.80
CA PRO A 303 12.21 -14.71 21.89
C PRO A 303 12.76 -15.11 23.27
N SER A 304 13.85 -15.89 23.29
CA SER A 304 14.36 -16.48 24.53
C SER A 304 15.47 -15.65 25.16
N VAL A 305 16.21 -14.86 24.40
CA VAL A 305 17.28 -14.00 24.92
C VAL A 305 17.72 -13.05 23.81
N SER A 306 17.55 -11.75 24.05
CA SER A 306 18.31 -10.68 23.37
C SER A 306 19.79 -10.90 23.68
N TRP A 307 20.49 -11.72 22.88
CA TRP A 307 21.88 -12.12 23.09
C TRP A 307 22.90 -11.02 22.75
N GLY A 308 22.67 -9.81 23.25
CA GLY A 308 23.63 -8.73 23.09
C GLY A 308 23.11 -7.36 23.49
N PRO A 309 24.00 -6.36 23.44
CA PRO A 309 23.64 -4.96 23.52
C PRO A 309 22.53 -4.64 22.50
N ARG A 310 21.46 -3.99 22.94
CA ARG A 310 20.41 -3.51 22.03
C ARG A 310 20.94 -2.37 21.15
N GLY A 311 20.35 -2.24 19.97
CA GLY A 311 20.60 -1.11 19.10
C GLY A 311 20.06 0.21 19.66
N ASN A 312 20.65 1.32 19.21
CA ASN A 312 20.28 2.66 19.64
C ASN A 312 19.08 3.22 18.84
N PHE A 313 18.53 2.45 17.90
CA PHE A 313 17.56 2.94 16.91
C PHE A 313 16.11 2.52 17.13
N GLY A 314 15.75 1.85 18.23
CA GLY A 314 14.37 1.39 18.43
C GLY A 314 13.31 2.51 18.47
N PHE A 315 13.71 3.78 18.56
CA PHE A 315 12.81 4.93 18.38
C PHE A 315 12.31 5.08 16.93
N THR A 316 12.96 4.46 15.94
CA THR A 316 12.54 4.45 14.52
C THR A 316 11.47 3.40 14.22
N ALA A 317 11.07 2.61 15.22
CA ALA A 317 10.06 1.56 15.15
C ALA A 317 8.75 2.01 14.50
N GLU A 318 8.23 3.14 14.96
CA GLU A 318 6.98 3.70 14.44
C GLU A 318 7.10 3.97 12.93
N GLY A 319 8.19 4.60 12.51
CA GLY A 319 8.44 4.92 11.11
C GLY A 319 8.56 3.69 10.21
N MET A 320 9.12 2.59 10.72
CA MET A 320 9.14 1.31 10.00
C MET A 320 7.72 0.70 9.89
N VAL A 321 6.91 0.78 10.95
CA VAL A 321 5.51 0.31 10.90
C VAL A 321 4.69 1.16 9.92
N GLU A 322 4.89 2.48 9.92
CA GLU A 322 4.29 3.39 8.94
C GLU A 322 4.69 3.04 7.51
N LEU A 323 5.95 2.64 7.28
CA LEU A 323 6.39 2.17 5.97
C LEU A 323 5.63 0.91 5.55
N VAL A 324 5.47 -0.08 6.44
CA VAL A 324 4.71 -1.32 6.13
C VAL A 324 3.24 -1.02 5.85
N GLU A 325 2.62 -0.10 6.61
CA GLU A 325 1.25 0.38 6.34
C GLU A 325 1.15 1.07 4.97
N LYS A 326 2.13 1.91 4.61
CA LYS A 326 2.20 2.56 3.29
C LYS A 326 2.37 1.55 2.17
N ILE A 327 3.20 0.52 2.36
CA ILE A 327 3.36 -0.59 1.41
C ILE A 327 2.02 -1.29 1.19
N LYS A 328 1.29 -1.65 2.26
CA LYS A 328 -0.05 -2.24 2.13
C LYS A 328 -1.05 -1.30 1.45
N ALA A 329 -0.90 0.01 1.64
CA ALA A 329 -1.75 1.02 1.04
C ALA A 329 -1.49 1.26 -0.46
N VAL A 330 -0.32 0.86 -1.00
CA VAL A 330 -0.03 0.93 -2.45
C VAL A 330 -1.09 0.16 -3.23
N ASP A 331 -1.37 -1.09 -2.82
CA ASP A 331 -2.50 -1.87 -3.33
C ASP A 331 -3.00 -2.84 -2.25
N PRO A 332 -4.12 -2.53 -1.57
CA PRO A 332 -4.69 -3.37 -0.52
C PRO A 332 -5.18 -4.74 -0.99
N SER A 333 -5.30 -4.96 -2.31
CA SER A 333 -5.66 -6.24 -2.91
C SER A 333 -4.47 -7.20 -3.05
N LYS A 334 -3.24 -6.72 -2.83
CA LYS A 334 -2.00 -7.49 -2.89
C LYS A 334 -1.60 -8.03 -1.53
N VAL A 335 -0.82 -9.11 -1.55
CA VAL A 335 -0.26 -9.76 -0.37
C VAL A 335 0.93 -8.97 0.14
N VAL A 336 0.97 -8.67 1.43
CA VAL A 336 2.18 -8.21 2.12
C VAL A 336 2.65 -9.33 3.03
N ALA A 337 3.77 -9.96 2.69
CA ALA A 337 4.46 -10.89 3.57
C ALA A 337 5.63 -10.16 4.24
N ALA A 338 5.91 -10.42 5.52
CA ALA A 338 7.04 -9.79 6.19
C ALA A 338 7.85 -10.80 7.01
N ASN A 339 9.17 -10.73 6.91
CA ASN A 339 10.10 -11.53 7.68
C ASN A 339 10.27 -10.97 9.08
N ARG A 340 9.84 -11.71 10.10
CA ARG A 340 9.98 -11.40 11.52
C ARG A 340 9.20 -10.15 11.95
N GLY A 341 9.81 -9.25 12.75
CA GLY A 341 9.10 -8.24 13.52
C GLY A 341 8.70 -8.70 14.93
N TYR A 342 9.36 -9.71 15.51
CA TYR A 342 8.91 -10.32 16.80
C TYR A 342 8.80 -9.32 17.95
N TRP A 343 9.63 -8.29 17.96
CA TRP A 343 9.68 -7.27 19.02
C TRP A 343 8.48 -6.30 18.96
N TYR A 344 7.80 -6.15 17.82
CA TYR A 344 6.48 -5.52 17.77
C TYR A 344 5.43 -6.38 18.45
N PHE A 345 5.63 -7.69 18.53
CA PHE A 345 4.71 -8.60 19.19
C PHE A 345 5.09 -8.83 20.65
N ASN A 346 6.36 -8.63 21.05
CA ASN A 346 6.81 -8.87 22.41
C ASN A 346 6.11 -7.92 23.41
N PRO A 347 5.15 -8.39 24.23
CA PRO A 347 4.44 -7.55 25.18
C PRO A 347 5.32 -6.95 26.29
N ASP A 348 6.56 -7.41 26.44
CA ASP A 348 7.52 -6.89 27.41
C ASP A 348 8.35 -5.72 26.85
N GLU A 349 8.18 -5.38 25.58
CA GLU A 349 8.84 -4.27 24.91
C GLU A 349 7.87 -3.11 24.71
N GLY A 350 8.33 -1.87 24.85
CA GLY A 350 7.52 -0.66 24.60
C GLY A 350 7.02 -0.55 23.15
N THR A 351 7.63 -1.31 22.24
CA THR A 351 7.33 -1.38 20.81
C THR A 351 6.10 -2.24 20.51
N SER A 352 5.62 -3.01 21.50
CA SER A 352 4.36 -3.75 21.44
C SER A 352 3.13 -2.88 21.22
N GLN A 353 3.22 -1.58 21.50
CA GLN A 353 2.18 -0.62 21.15
C GLN A 353 1.87 -0.59 19.64
N PHE A 354 2.83 -1.01 18.79
CA PHE A 354 2.65 -1.07 17.33
C PHE A 354 2.18 -2.45 16.83
N ALA A 355 2.01 -3.45 17.70
CA ALA A 355 1.64 -4.82 17.32
C ALA A 355 0.40 -4.89 16.43
N ALA A 356 -0.65 -4.14 16.80
CA ALA A 356 -1.92 -4.15 16.07
C ALA A 356 -1.80 -3.52 14.68
N ARG A 357 -1.06 -2.41 14.58
CA ARG A 357 -0.77 -1.72 13.31
C ARG A 357 0.02 -2.63 12.37
N TYR A 358 1.11 -3.22 12.88
CA TYR A 358 1.95 -4.13 12.11
C TYR A 358 1.18 -5.39 11.68
N ARG A 359 0.42 -6.02 12.60
CA ARG A 359 -0.46 -7.16 12.27
C ARG A 359 -1.44 -6.84 11.16
N HIS A 360 -2.13 -5.71 11.27
CA HIS A 360 -3.12 -5.28 10.28
C HIS A 360 -2.50 -5.07 8.89
N ALA A 361 -1.26 -4.57 8.83
CA ALA A 361 -0.60 -4.26 7.57
C ALA A 361 -0.01 -5.48 6.82
N ILE A 362 0.10 -6.65 7.46
CA ILE A 362 0.68 -7.86 6.84
C ILE A 362 -0.36 -8.98 6.70
N ASN A 363 -0.24 -9.74 5.61
CA ASN A 363 -1.08 -10.91 5.32
C ASN A 363 -0.36 -12.23 5.67
N VAL A 364 0.98 -12.24 5.60
CA VAL A 364 1.82 -13.40 5.92
C VAL A 364 2.97 -12.97 6.81
N PHE A 365 3.09 -13.61 7.98
CA PHE A 365 4.25 -13.50 8.84
C PHE A 365 5.22 -14.63 8.53
N VAL A 366 6.43 -14.28 8.11
CA VAL A 366 7.50 -15.22 7.81
C VAL A 366 8.49 -15.19 8.96
N THR A 367 9.07 -16.33 9.31
CA THR A 367 10.01 -16.43 10.44
C THR A 367 11.24 -17.24 10.07
N GLU A 368 12.40 -16.59 10.11
CA GLU A 368 13.72 -17.18 10.05
C GLU A 368 14.38 -17.12 11.44
N SER A 369 14.47 -18.17 12.23
CA SER A 369 13.97 -19.53 12.06
C SER A 369 13.22 -19.92 13.32
N TRP A 370 12.48 -21.03 13.29
CA TRP A 370 11.60 -21.40 14.41
C TRP A 370 12.06 -22.68 15.10
N TYR A 371 12.24 -23.77 14.35
CA TYR A 371 12.59 -25.06 14.93
C TYR A 371 14.03 -25.47 14.68
N TYR A 372 14.65 -25.01 13.58
CA TYR A 372 15.97 -25.49 13.20
C TYR A 372 16.81 -24.46 12.40
N ASN A 373 17.99 -24.08 12.91
CA ASN A 373 18.93 -23.16 12.24
C ASN A 373 20.42 -23.45 12.56
N THR A 374 21.19 -23.92 11.58
CA THR A 374 22.61 -24.32 11.77
C THR A 374 23.57 -23.18 12.01
N TYR A 375 23.16 -21.95 11.75
CA TYR A 375 24.01 -20.77 11.90
C TYR A 375 24.00 -20.21 13.33
N ILE A 376 23.11 -20.70 14.19
CA ILE A 376 23.00 -20.28 15.58
C ILE A 376 23.41 -21.46 16.48
N PRO A 377 24.66 -21.50 16.99
CA PRO A 377 25.12 -22.56 17.88
C PRO A 377 24.24 -22.66 19.12
N GLY A 378 23.54 -23.79 19.30
CA GLY A 378 22.68 -24.04 20.46
C GLY A 378 21.18 -23.87 20.23
N PHE A 379 20.71 -23.53 19.03
CA PHE A 379 19.29 -23.28 18.74
C PHE A 379 18.34 -24.51 18.85
N TYR A 380 18.79 -25.68 19.34
CA TYR A 380 18.11 -26.97 19.12
C TYR A 380 17.76 -27.76 20.37
N ASP A 381 16.63 -28.46 20.31
CA ASP A 381 16.16 -29.39 21.35
C ASP A 381 17.05 -30.62 21.56
N THR A 382 18.00 -30.89 20.65
CA THR A 382 18.91 -32.04 20.73
C THR A 382 20.17 -31.77 21.55
N SER A 383 20.39 -30.52 22.00
CA SER A 383 21.51 -30.17 22.87
C SER A 383 21.06 -30.22 24.35
N PRO A 384 21.68 -31.04 25.22
CA PRO A 384 21.31 -31.16 26.63
C PRO A 384 21.30 -29.83 27.41
N GLY A 385 22.03 -28.80 26.96
CA GLY A 385 22.02 -27.46 27.57
C GLY A 385 20.85 -26.56 27.16
N TYR A 386 20.03 -27.00 26.19
CA TYR A 386 18.99 -26.19 25.54
C TYR A 386 17.59 -26.83 25.59
N ALA A 387 17.44 -28.03 26.16
CA ALA A 387 16.13 -28.63 26.43
C ALA A 387 15.25 -27.72 27.32
N ASP A 388 15.86 -27.00 28.27
CA ASP A 388 15.20 -26.00 29.10
C ASP A 388 14.72 -24.76 28.33
N ASN A 389 15.25 -24.52 27.12
CA ASN A 389 14.83 -23.42 26.26
C ASN A 389 13.59 -23.77 25.41
N TRP A 390 13.12 -25.02 25.44
CA TRP A 390 11.82 -25.43 24.91
C TRP A 390 10.78 -25.44 26.03
N ASN A 391 10.62 -24.30 26.72
CA ASN A 391 9.80 -24.22 27.92
C ASN A 391 8.31 -24.17 27.60
N THR A 392 7.68 -25.34 27.50
CA THR A 392 6.24 -25.49 27.27
C THR A 392 5.40 -25.41 28.55
N ASN A 393 6.04 -25.34 29.72
CA ASN A 393 5.33 -25.29 31.00
C ASN A 393 4.89 -23.85 31.34
N ARG A 394 3.61 -23.55 31.11
CA ARG A 394 2.97 -22.26 31.46
C ARG A 394 3.13 -21.85 32.92
N SER A 395 3.39 -22.79 33.84
CA SER A 395 3.59 -22.49 35.26
C SER A 395 5.04 -22.11 35.61
N SER A 396 5.98 -22.16 34.66
CA SER A 396 7.38 -21.84 34.90
C SER A 396 7.61 -20.32 35.00
N PRO A 397 8.34 -19.81 36.00
CA PRO A 397 8.71 -18.39 36.09
C PRO A 397 9.51 -17.88 34.88
N THR A 398 10.14 -18.79 34.13
CA THR A 398 10.90 -18.48 32.90
C THR A 398 10.13 -18.86 31.63
N TYR A 399 8.81 -19.06 31.71
CA TYR A 399 7.97 -19.43 30.55
C TYR A 399 8.02 -18.40 29.43
N ARG A 400 8.16 -17.11 29.77
CA ARG A 400 8.29 -16.03 28.77
C ARG A 400 9.73 -15.75 28.38
N ASN A 401 10.68 -15.91 29.32
CA ASN A 401 12.07 -15.45 29.17
C ASN A 401 13.06 -16.54 28.71
N ARG A 402 12.61 -17.78 28.49
CA ARG A 402 13.47 -18.86 27.98
C ARG A 402 12.79 -19.67 26.89
N ASP A 403 11.66 -19.23 26.36
CA ASP A 403 10.93 -19.99 25.34
C ASP A 403 11.47 -19.69 23.95
N ASN A 404 12.23 -20.64 23.38
CA ASN A 404 12.69 -20.64 22.00
C ASN A 404 11.58 -21.15 21.09
N PHE A 405 10.44 -20.45 21.09
CA PHE A 405 9.31 -20.64 20.19
C PHE A 405 8.43 -21.89 20.36
N GLY A 406 8.55 -22.63 21.47
CA GLY A 406 7.79 -23.86 21.72
C GLY A 406 6.55 -23.71 22.60
N GLY A 407 6.54 -22.70 23.47
CA GLY A 407 5.54 -22.44 24.50
C GLY A 407 4.83 -21.10 24.31
N PHE A 408 5.22 -20.10 25.11
CA PHE A 408 4.61 -18.77 25.12
C PHE A 408 4.55 -18.15 23.72
N TRP A 409 5.66 -18.16 22.98
CA TRP A 409 5.75 -17.49 21.69
C TRP A 409 4.92 -18.16 20.61
N LYS A 410 4.80 -19.49 20.66
CA LYS A 410 3.86 -20.22 19.81
C LYS A 410 2.43 -19.83 20.12
N ASP A 411 2.03 -19.86 21.39
CA ASP A 411 0.67 -19.49 21.80
C ASP A 411 0.35 -18.03 21.44
N TYR A 412 1.32 -17.15 21.64
CA TYR A 412 1.17 -15.72 21.41
C TYR A 412 1.11 -15.36 19.93
N VAL A 413 2.01 -15.89 19.10
CA VAL A 413 1.95 -15.69 17.64
C VAL A 413 0.68 -16.33 17.07
N ASN A 414 0.23 -17.49 17.57
CA ASN A 414 -1.07 -18.05 17.19
C ASN A 414 -2.23 -17.12 17.53
N ALA A 415 -2.21 -16.46 18.69
CA ALA A 415 -3.24 -15.50 19.04
C ALA A 415 -3.25 -14.29 18.09
N GLN A 416 -2.08 -13.78 17.69
CA GLN A 416 -1.97 -12.71 16.69
C GLN A 416 -2.42 -13.20 15.30
N ALA A 417 -1.97 -14.36 14.86
CA ALA A 417 -2.31 -14.95 13.58
C ALA A 417 -3.82 -15.24 13.44
N ASN A 418 -4.48 -15.63 14.54
CA ASN A 418 -5.91 -15.98 14.54
C ASN A 418 -6.84 -14.81 14.84
N ALA A 419 -6.32 -13.60 15.04
CA ALA A 419 -7.15 -12.39 15.05
C ALA A 419 -7.85 -12.20 13.67
N SER A 420 -8.92 -11.42 13.63
CA SER A 420 -9.68 -11.19 12.39
C SER A 420 -8.87 -10.51 11.28
N ASP A 421 -7.86 -9.73 11.66
CA ASP A 421 -6.87 -9.06 10.82
C ASP A 421 -5.49 -9.75 10.92
N GLY A 422 -5.42 -10.96 11.48
CA GLY A 422 -4.20 -11.74 11.65
C GLY A 422 -3.74 -12.44 10.38
N PHE A 423 -2.55 -13.03 10.39
CA PHE A 423 -1.84 -13.48 9.18
C PHE A 423 -1.68 -15.00 9.06
N ASN A 424 -1.33 -15.50 7.86
CA ASN A 424 -0.76 -16.84 7.71
C ASN A 424 0.67 -16.83 8.28
N VAL A 425 1.16 -17.97 8.77
CA VAL A 425 2.53 -18.09 9.29
C VAL A 425 3.32 -19.03 8.39
N VAL A 426 4.48 -18.56 7.91
CA VAL A 426 5.45 -19.34 7.13
C VAL A 426 6.74 -19.48 7.93
N ILE A 427 7.25 -20.71 8.06
CA ILE A 427 8.54 -20.97 8.69
C ILE A 427 9.60 -21.24 7.62
N ILE A 428 10.74 -20.57 7.76
CA ILE A 428 11.96 -20.84 7.00
C ILE A 428 13.03 -21.37 7.97
N ASP A 429 13.26 -22.69 7.91
CA ASP A 429 14.30 -23.36 8.70
C ASP A 429 15.49 -23.77 7.82
N PHE A 430 16.71 -23.67 8.37
CA PHE A 430 17.95 -23.87 7.61
C PHE A 430 18.64 -25.20 7.94
N ARG A 431 18.92 -25.99 6.90
CA ARG A 431 19.68 -27.25 6.91
C ARG A 431 19.07 -28.36 7.76
N VAL A 432 17.73 -28.48 7.77
CA VAL A 432 17.08 -29.63 8.42
C VAL A 432 17.63 -30.92 7.79
N PRO A 433 18.30 -31.81 8.55
CA PRO A 433 18.77 -33.07 8.00
C PRO A 433 17.57 -33.92 7.58
N ALA A 434 17.68 -34.67 6.49
CA ALA A 434 16.60 -35.54 6.01
C ALA A 434 16.07 -36.51 7.10
N SER A 435 16.92 -36.92 8.04
CA SER A 435 16.52 -37.75 9.20
C SER A 435 15.65 -37.02 10.24
N GLY A 436 15.67 -35.67 10.24
CA GLY A 436 14.90 -34.81 11.12
C GLY A 436 13.64 -34.22 10.47
N THR A 437 13.50 -34.26 9.15
CA THR A 437 12.37 -33.67 8.40
C THR A 437 11.02 -34.16 8.94
N GLN A 438 10.85 -35.46 9.20
CA GLN A 438 9.59 -36.00 9.75
C GLN A 438 9.21 -35.33 11.08
N LYS A 439 10.18 -35.14 11.98
CA LYS A 439 9.92 -34.55 13.30
C LYS A 439 9.49 -33.09 13.16
N TRP A 440 10.29 -32.30 12.47
CA TRP A 440 10.09 -30.85 12.38
C TRP A 440 8.88 -30.48 11.53
N MET A 441 8.63 -31.21 10.44
CA MET A 441 7.41 -31.01 9.65
C MET A 441 6.14 -31.37 10.42
N ASN A 442 6.18 -32.36 11.33
CA ASN A 442 5.05 -32.57 12.25
C ASN A 442 4.86 -31.39 13.20
N GLU A 443 5.92 -30.80 13.75
CA GLU A 443 5.80 -29.63 14.63
C GLU A 443 5.26 -28.39 13.90
N VAL A 444 5.77 -28.12 12.69
CA VAL A 444 5.35 -27.00 11.85
C VAL A 444 3.90 -27.17 11.38
N VAL A 445 3.60 -28.27 10.70
CA VAL A 445 2.32 -28.44 9.99
C VAL A 445 1.24 -29.02 10.90
N ALA A 446 1.52 -30.13 11.59
CA ALA A 446 0.50 -30.84 12.35
C ALA A 446 0.22 -30.18 13.71
N ASN A 447 1.27 -29.75 14.42
CA ASN A 447 1.11 -29.20 15.77
C ASN A 447 0.88 -27.68 15.79
N SER A 448 1.33 -26.95 14.77
CA SER A 448 1.21 -25.48 14.73
C SER A 448 0.24 -24.98 13.68
N GLY A 449 -0.05 -25.77 12.64
CA GLY A 449 -0.91 -25.33 11.54
C GLY A 449 -0.25 -24.27 10.66
N TYR A 450 1.08 -24.23 10.64
CA TYR A 450 1.85 -23.26 9.87
C TYR A 450 2.25 -23.82 8.51
N LEU A 451 2.51 -22.91 7.57
CA LEU A 451 3.10 -23.25 6.28
C LEU A 451 4.60 -23.49 6.52
N GLY A 452 5.10 -24.62 6.04
CA GLY A 452 6.51 -24.98 6.19
C GLY A 452 7.30 -24.78 4.92
N TYR A 453 8.50 -24.23 5.06
CA TYR A 453 9.60 -24.32 4.10
C TYR A 453 10.89 -24.68 4.83
N ASP A 454 11.40 -25.88 4.63
CA ASP A 454 12.72 -26.26 5.12
C ASP A 454 13.73 -26.29 3.96
N VAL A 455 14.87 -25.63 4.17
CA VAL A 455 16.02 -25.73 3.27
C VAL A 455 16.83 -26.93 3.74
N SER A 456 16.62 -28.13 3.21
CA SER A 456 17.62 -29.18 3.45
C SER A 456 18.90 -28.87 2.66
N GLY A 457 20.07 -29.07 3.25
CA GLY A 457 21.32 -29.13 2.47
C GLY A 457 21.94 -27.85 1.87
N ALA A 458 21.25 -26.72 1.66
CA ALA A 458 21.84 -25.49 1.09
C ALA A 458 22.11 -24.37 2.11
N ASN A 459 23.05 -23.49 1.75
CA ASN A 459 23.35 -22.27 2.51
C ASN A 459 22.60 -21.02 2.03
N HIS A 460 22.02 -21.05 0.83
CA HIS A 460 21.48 -19.86 0.16
C HIS A 460 20.30 -20.22 -0.77
N PHE A 461 19.30 -19.33 -0.83
CA PHE A 461 18.08 -19.44 -1.67
C PHE A 461 18.33 -19.35 -3.18
N ASN A 462 19.57 -19.27 -3.64
CA ASN A 462 19.93 -19.12 -5.05
C ASN A 462 20.59 -20.36 -5.67
N SER A 463 20.72 -21.45 -4.89
CA SER A 463 21.52 -22.61 -5.27
C SER A 463 20.68 -23.85 -5.59
N ALA A 464 19.67 -24.14 -4.78
CA ALA A 464 18.75 -25.26 -5.01
C ALA A 464 17.43 -25.08 -4.25
N ILE A 465 16.38 -25.72 -4.76
CA ILE A 465 15.09 -25.94 -4.10
C ILE A 465 15.00 -27.44 -3.86
N TYR A 466 14.92 -27.86 -2.59
CA TYR A 466 15.07 -29.27 -2.20
C TYR A 466 13.74 -30.03 -2.09
N ASP A 467 12.61 -29.34 -2.16
CA ASP A 467 11.27 -29.90 -2.13
C ASP A 467 10.93 -30.73 -0.87
N ASP A 468 11.70 -30.68 0.24
CA ASP A 468 11.51 -31.60 1.39
C ASP A 468 10.14 -31.42 2.08
N ALA A 469 9.79 -30.20 2.50
CA ALA A 469 8.46 -29.90 3.04
C ALA A 469 7.34 -30.32 2.07
N LYS A 470 7.53 -30.06 0.77
CA LYS A 470 6.58 -30.43 -0.28
C LYS A 470 6.43 -31.96 -0.38
N ASN A 471 7.54 -32.67 -0.50
CA ASN A 471 7.60 -34.13 -0.60
C ASN A 471 7.04 -34.79 0.65
N TRP A 472 7.26 -34.20 1.82
CA TRP A 472 6.68 -34.65 3.07
C TRP A 472 5.16 -34.52 3.06
N LEU A 473 4.61 -33.35 2.69
CA LEU A 473 3.16 -33.14 2.57
C LEU A 473 2.53 -34.11 1.55
N ASP A 474 3.19 -34.31 0.40
CA ASP A 474 2.77 -35.25 -0.65
C ASP A 474 2.73 -36.70 -0.11
N ALA A 475 3.78 -37.13 0.61
CA ALA A 475 3.87 -38.46 1.21
C ALA A 475 2.83 -38.70 2.32
N GLN A 476 2.37 -37.65 3.00
CA GLN A 476 1.28 -37.72 3.98
C GLN A 476 -0.12 -37.69 3.33
N GLY A 477 -0.22 -37.60 2.00
CA GLY A 477 -1.49 -37.51 1.27
C GLY A 477 -2.25 -36.21 1.54
N ARG A 478 -1.55 -35.14 1.95
CA ARG A 478 -2.14 -33.83 2.24
C ARG A 478 -2.27 -33.04 0.93
N ALA A 479 -3.46 -33.00 0.35
CA ALA A 479 -3.72 -32.24 -0.87
C ALA A 479 -3.37 -30.75 -0.70
N ALA A 480 -2.80 -30.15 -1.74
CA ALA A 480 -2.54 -28.72 -1.77
C ALA A 480 -3.86 -27.94 -1.90
N PRO A 481 -3.99 -26.75 -1.29
CA PRO A 481 -5.23 -25.97 -1.38
C PRO A 481 -5.55 -25.52 -2.80
N SER A 482 -4.52 -25.24 -3.58
CA SER A 482 -4.60 -24.97 -5.02
C SER A 482 -5.34 -26.10 -5.74
N GLN A 483 -5.10 -27.37 -5.44
CA GLN A 483 -5.82 -28.50 -6.06
C GLN A 483 -7.35 -28.56 -5.76
N ALA A 484 -7.90 -27.70 -4.89
CA ALA A 484 -9.30 -27.73 -4.47
C ALA A 484 -10.14 -26.51 -4.90
N GLY A 485 -9.57 -25.50 -5.54
CA GLY A 485 -10.34 -24.32 -5.98
C GLY A 485 -9.55 -23.35 -6.82
N ALA A 486 -10.20 -22.80 -7.85
CA ALA A 486 -9.64 -21.77 -8.74
C ALA A 486 -9.15 -20.55 -7.95
N HIS A 487 -7.92 -20.12 -8.17
CA HIS A 487 -7.48 -18.79 -7.77
C HIS A 487 -7.95 -17.82 -8.85
N PRO A 488 -8.79 -16.81 -8.58
CA PRO A 488 -9.22 -15.88 -9.62
C PRO A 488 -8.12 -14.85 -9.91
N THR A 489 -6.99 -15.30 -10.48
CA THR A 489 -5.93 -14.42 -11.00
C THR A 489 -6.18 -14.02 -12.45
N ASP A 490 -7.26 -14.51 -13.06
CA ASP A 490 -7.69 -14.14 -14.40
C ASP A 490 -8.29 -12.71 -14.43
N LEU A 491 -7.40 -11.73 -14.29
CA LEU A 491 -7.76 -10.30 -14.28
C LEU A 491 -8.31 -9.84 -15.64
N TYR A 492 -8.09 -10.59 -16.71
CA TYR A 492 -8.37 -10.17 -18.09
C TYR A 492 -9.10 -11.22 -18.94
N GLY A 493 -9.83 -12.15 -18.31
CA GLY A 493 -10.69 -13.10 -19.02
C GLY A 493 -9.93 -14.07 -19.95
N GLY A 494 -8.72 -14.46 -19.56
CA GLY A 494 -7.79 -15.35 -20.25
C GLY A 494 -6.79 -14.62 -21.14
N PHE A 495 -6.91 -13.29 -21.30
CA PHE A 495 -6.04 -12.52 -22.17
C PHE A 495 -4.77 -12.07 -21.45
N VAL A 496 -3.63 -12.52 -21.97
CA VAL A 496 -2.29 -12.16 -21.50
C VAL A 496 -1.29 -12.45 -22.61
N ALA A 497 -0.37 -11.53 -22.91
CA ALA A 497 0.59 -11.71 -24.00
C ALA A 497 1.68 -12.73 -23.58
N ASP A 498 1.47 -14.00 -23.87
CA ASP A 498 2.25 -15.09 -23.28
C ASP A 498 2.75 -16.13 -24.30
N GLY A 499 2.32 -16.02 -25.57
CA GLY A 499 2.70 -16.93 -26.64
C GLY A 499 1.92 -18.26 -26.68
N SER A 500 0.98 -18.47 -25.77
CA SER A 500 -0.27 -19.19 -26.04
C SER A 500 -1.16 -18.29 -26.89
N PHE A 501 -2.10 -18.86 -27.64
CA PHE A 501 -2.97 -18.06 -28.52
C PHE A 501 -4.40 -18.61 -28.53
N GLY A 502 -4.75 -19.40 -27.51
CA GLY A 502 -6.03 -20.09 -27.42
C GLY A 502 -7.19 -19.13 -27.16
N GLU A 503 -6.93 -18.09 -26.37
CA GLU A 503 -7.83 -17.00 -26.02
C GLU A 503 -8.31 -16.22 -27.25
N TRP A 504 -7.51 -16.14 -28.31
CA TRP A 504 -7.88 -15.46 -29.56
C TRP A 504 -8.76 -16.28 -30.49
N SER A 505 -9.00 -17.56 -30.20
CA SER A 505 -9.71 -18.47 -31.11
C SER A 505 -11.17 -18.08 -31.38
N ALA A 506 -11.82 -17.42 -30.41
CA ALA A 506 -13.18 -16.90 -30.52
C ALA A 506 -13.23 -15.44 -30.98
N GLU A 507 -12.08 -14.76 -31.06
CA GLU A 507 -12.00 -13.35 -31.41
C GLU A 507 -12.14 -13.12 -32.92
N THR A 508 -12.70 -11.97 -33.29
CA THR A 508 -12.78 -11.56 -34.70
C THR A 508 -11.58 -10.68 -35.04
N PRO A 509 -10.82 -10.99 -36.11
CA PRO A 509 -9.67 -10.17 -36.48
C PRO A 509 -10.12 -8.79 -37.00
N ILE A 510 -9.38 -7.75 -36.61
CA ILE A 510 -9.52 -6.38 -37.11
C ILE A 510 -8.92 -6.21 -38.52
N PHE A 511 -8.14 -7.19 -38.96
CA PHE A 511 -7.58 -7.29 -40.31
C PHE A 511 -7.46 -8.77 -40.71
N ASN A 512 -7.85 -9.11 -41.95
CA ASN A 512 -7.77 -10.48 -42.47
C ASN A 512 -7.42 -10.48 -43.96
N ASP A 513 -6.17 -10.84 -44.28
CA ASP A 513 -5.67 -11.10 -45.63
C ASP A 513 -5.02 -12.49 -45.68
N PRO A 514 -5.75 -13.54 -46.10
CA PRO A 514 -5.20 -14.88 -46.21
C PRO A 514 -3.98 -14.99 -47.15
N ALA A 515 -3.78 -14.04 -48.07
CA ALA A 515 -2.63 -14.06 -48.97
C ALA A 515 -1.34 -13.67 -48.24
N GLY A 516 -1.43 -12.75 -47.27
CA GLY A 516 -0.29 -12.20 -46.53
C GLY A 516 0.63 -11.36 -47.42
N ASN A 517 0.08 -10.55 -48.32
CA ASN A 517 0.85 -9.83 -49.35
C ASN A 517 1.60 -8.58 -48.84
N ASN A 518 1.91 -8.53 -47.54
CA ASN A 518 2.69 -7.46 -46.92
C ASN A 518 4.13 -7.89 -46.63
N GLY A 519 4.99 -6.94 -46.27
CA GLY A 519 6.43 -7.14 -46.09
C GLY A 519 6.82 -8.16 -45.02
N LYS A 520 5.89 -8.58 -44.16
CA LYS A 520 6.11 -9.59 -43.10
C LYS A 520 5.19 -10.81 -43.19
N GLY A 521 4.42 -10.96 -44.26
CA GLY A 521 3.53 -12.10 -44.44
C GLY A 521 2.36 -12.16 -43.45
N ILE A 522 1.99 -11.03 -42.83
CA ILE A 522 0.93 -10.95 -41.81
C ILE A 522 -0.42 -11.25 -42.47
N THR A 523 -1.14 -12.23 -41.93
CA THR A 523 -2.45 -12.65 -42.45
C THR A 523 -3.59 -12.13 -41.61
N LYS A 524 -3.40 -11.98 -40.29
CA LYS A 524 -4.44 -11.44 -39.41
C LYS A 524 -3.85 -10.54 -38.34
N VAL A 525 -4.65 -9.56 -37.93
CA VAL A 525 -4.41 -8.75 -36.74
C VAL A 525 -5.68 -8.75 -35.90
N PHE A 526 -5.53 -8.88 -34.59
CA PHE A 526 -6.59 -8.83 -33.60
C PHE A 526 -6.30 -7.70 -32.61
N ALA A 527 -7.35 -7.10 -32.04
CA ALA A 527 -7.20 -6.14 -30.96
C ALA A 527 -8.33 -6.35 -29.96
N ARG A 528 -8.02 -6.25 -28.67
CA ARG A 528 -8.98 -6.42 -27.59
C ARG A 528 -8.67 -5.49 -26.44
N PHE A 529 -9.73 -4.98 -25.82
CA PHE A 529 -9.65 -4.27 -24.55
C PHE A 529 -10.28 -5.15 -23.48
N VAL A 530 -9.55 -5.38 -22.39
CA VAL A 530 -10.11 -6.05 -21.21
C VAL A 530 -9.70 -5.27 -19.98
N GLY A 531 -10.68 -4.75 -19.24
CA GLY A 531 -10.42 -3.88 -18.09
C GLY A 531 -9.65 -2.62 -18.48
N ASP A 532 -8.49 -2.45 -17.85
CA ASP A 532 -7.52 -1.38 -18.04
C ASP A 532 -6.36 -1.76 -18.98
N ARG A 533 -6.45 -2.91 -19.69
CA ARG A 533 -5.43 -3.38 -20.63
C ARG A 533 -5.91 -3.37 -22.08
N PHE A 534 -4.95 -3.17 -22.98
CA PHE A 534 -5.07 -3.39 -24.40
C PHE A 534 -4.19 -4.57 -24.81
N PHE A 535 -4.74 -5.44 -25.66
CA PHE A 535 -4.07 -6.61 -26.23
C PHE A 535 -4.16 -6.55 -27.76
N MET A 536 -3.11 -6.99 -28.44
CA MET A 536 -3.11 -7.20 -29.88
C MET A 536 -2.36 -8.49 -30.21
N MET A 537 -2.91 -9.28 -31.14
CA MET A 537 -2.26 -10.47 -31.68
C MET A 537 -2.08 -10.33 -33.19
N VAL A 538 -0.92 -10.73 -33.67
CA VAL A 538 -0.52 -10.70 -35.07
C VAL A 538 -0.22 -12.13 -35.52
N GLU A 539 -0.91 -12.59 -36.56
CA GLU A 539 -0.69 -13.88 -37.19
C GLU A 539 -0.07 -13.67 -38.57
N ALA A 540 0.91 -14.51 -38.93
CA ALA A 540 1.55 -14.51 -40.23
C ALA A 540 1.54 -15.90 -40.90
N LYS A 541 1.76 -15.90 -42.21
CA LYS A 541 1.80 -17.10 -43.04
C LYS A 541 3.03 -17.98 -42.80
N GLN A 542 4.11 -17.38 -42.31
CA GLN A 542 5.38 -18.02 -41.98
C GLN A 542 5.83 -17.58 -40.59
N ALA A 543 6.97 -18.11 -40.12
CA ALA A 543 7.56 -17.68 -38.86
C ALA A 543 7.67 -16.15 -38.84
N LEU A 544 6.99 -15.53 -37.87
CA LEU A 544 6.90 -14.08 -37.77
C LEU A 544 8.20 -13.56 -37.15
N SER A 545 8.58 -12.33 -37.50
CA SER A 545 9.56 -11.57 -36.73
C SER A 545 9.09 -10.12 -36.64
N LEU A 546 8.65 -9.71 -35.47
CA LEU A 546 8.34 -8.31 -35.20
C LEU A 546 9.55 -7.46 -34.81
N ALA A 547 10.76 -8.02 -34.85
CA ALA A 547 11.97 -7.22 -34.66
C ALA A 547 12.04 -6.06 -35.69
N GLN A 548 12.50 -4.91 -35.20
CA GLN A 548 12.54 -3.60 -35.85
C GLN A 548 11.17 -3.05 -36.32
N GLU A 549 10.05 -3.67 -35.95
CA GLU A 549 8.73 -3.20 -36.37
C GLU A 549 8.30 -1.94 -35.62
N MET A 550 7.49 -1.11 -36.26
CA MET A 550 6.78 0.00 -35.61
C MET A 550 5.30 -0.13 -35.90
N ILE A 551 4.49 -0.17 -34.84
CA ILE A 551 3.03 -0.21 -34.91
C ILE A 551 2.52 1.16 -34.48
N TYR A 552 1.93 1.90 -35.41
CA TYR A 552 1.39 3.23 -35.16
C TYR A 552 -0.10 3.19 -34.90
N PHE A 553 -0.58 4.08 -34.04
CA PHE A 553 -1.99 4.33 -33.78
C PHE A 553 -2.34 5.78 -34.12
N ASP A 554 -3.40 5.96 -34.90
CA ASP A 554 -3.86 7.22 -35.46
C ASP A 554 -5.31 7.46 -35.03
N TYR A 555 -5.54 8.50 -34.22
CA TYR A 555 -6.79 8.79 -33.52
C TYR A 555 -7.63 9.84 -34.25
N ASP A 556 -6.98 10.70 -35.02
CA ASP A 556 -7.63 11.79 -35.75
C ASP A 556 -7.99 11.42 -37.20
N GLN A 557 -7.51 10.26 -37.67
CA GLN A 557 -7.84 9.67 -38.98
C GLN A 557 -7.55 10.63 -40.13
N ASP A 558 -6.57 11.53 -39.95
CA ASP A 558 -6.20 12.49 -40.97
C ASP A 558 -5.73 11.79 -42.26
N GLY A 559 -5.39 10.50 -42.15
CA GLY A 559 -4.91 9.68 -43.23
C GLY A 559 -3.66 10.31 -43.86
N PRO A 560 -3.26 9.91 -45.08
CA PRO A 560 -2.07 10.45 -45.71
C PRO A 560 -2.06 11.98 -46.00
N SER A 561 -3.12 12.71 -45.65
CA SER A 561 -3.32 14.14 -45.95
C SER A 561 -2.47 15.09 -45.11
N GLY A 562 -1.98 14.65 -43.94
CA GLY A 562 -0.97 15.31 -43.12
C GLY A 562 0.45 14.77 -43.35
N TRP A 563 0.61 13.85 -44.29
CA TRP A 563 1.81 13.04 -44.45
C TRP A 563 2.74 13.64 -45.48
N GLN A 564 4.02 13.73 -45.17
CA GLN A 564 4.99 14.06 -46.20
C GLN A 564 4.99 12.96 -47.28
N PRO A 565 5.36 13.27 -48.54
CA PRO A 565 5.24 12.36 -49.69
C PRO A 565 5.97 11.02 -49.58
N TRP A 566 6.70 10.79 -48.48
CA TRP A 566 7.49 9.60 -48.24
C TRP A 566 7.20 8.91 -46.90
N TRP A 567 6.50 9.51 -45.92
CA TRP A 567 6.39 8.95 -44.55
C TRP A 567 5.20 9.48 -43.71
N PRO A 568 4.68 8.69 -42.74
CA PRO A 568 3.74 9.16 -41.72
C PRO A 568 4.43 10.06 -40.70
N THR A 569 3.98 11.30 -40.54
CA THR A 569 4.53 12.26 -39.56
C THR A 569 3.51 12.76 -38.55
N SER A 570 2.34 12.11 -38.42
CA SER A 570 1.35 12.46 -37.40
C SER A 570 0.68 11.26 -36.68
N PRO A 571 1.33 10.10 -36.44
CA PRO A 571 0.72 9.11 -35.57
C PRO A 571 0.64 9.66 -34.13
N ASP A 572 -0.52 9.53 -33.49
CA ASP A 572 -0.73 9.99 -32.11
C ASP A 572 0.03 9.14 -31.07
N ALA A 573 0.37 7.89 -31.42
CA ALA A 573 1.24 7.04 -30.62
C ALA A 573 1.88 5.92 -31.45
N ARG A 574 2.93 5.27 -30.91
CA ARG A 574 3.53 4.07 -31.49
C ARG A 574 4.06 3.06 -30.47
N VAL A 575 4.07 1.80 -30.87
CA VAL A 575 4.92 0.74 -30.30
C VAL A 575 6.11 0.53 -31.23
N TYR A 576 7.34 0.67 -30.72
CA TYR A 576 8.56 0.31 -31.45
C TYR A 576 9.16 -0.97 -30.88
N LEU A 577 9.38 -1.96 -31.74
CA LEU A 577 9.83 -3.30 -31.39
C LEU A 577 11.27 -3.47 -31.89
N GLU A 578 12.25 -2.88 -31.21
CA GLU A 578 13.67 -3.02 -31.59
C GLU A 578 14.06 -4.51 -31.65
N SER A 579 13.63 -5.26 -30.64
CA SER A 579 13.63 -6.73 -30.62
C SER A 579 12.40 -7.21 -29.85
N LEU A 580 12.19 -8.53 -29.78
CA LEU A 580 11.10 -9.09 -28.97
C LEU A 580 11.28 -8.84 -27.47
N ASN A 581 12.51 -8.61 -27.03
CA ASN A 581 12.82 -8.27 -25.65
C ASN A 581 12.90 -6.75 -25.42
N GLN A 582 12.82 -5.94 -26.50
CA GLN A 582 12.96 -4.50 -26.49
C GLN A 582 11.82 -3.85 -27.26
N ALA A 583 10.69 -3.73 -26.58
CA ALA A 583 9.52 -2.99 -27.03
C ALA A 583 9.40 -1.66 -26.27
N TYR A 584 9.04 -0.60 -26.97
CA TYR A 584 8.90 0.75 -26.42
C TYR A 584 7.53 1.31 -26.80
N LEU A 585 6.81 1.87 -25.83
CA LEU A 585 5.59 2.65 -26.07
C LEU A 585 5.94 4.13 -26.08
N LEU A 586 5.52 4.83 -27.13
CA LEU A 586 5.90 6.22 -27.34
C LEU A 586 4.64 7.02 -27.74
N PRO A 587 4.01 7.76 -26.80
CA PRO A 587 2.95 8.71 -27.13
C PRO A 587 3.54 9.93 -27.86
N HIS A 588 2.75 10.57 -28.73
CA HIS A 588 3.21 11.70 -29.55
C HIS A 588 3.33 13.00 -28.74
N ALA A 589 4.47 13.70 -28.87
CA ALA A 589 4.83 14.91 -28.12
C ALA A 589 4.20 16.21 -28.65
N GLY A 590 3.00 16.14 -29.22
CA GLY A 590 2.24 17.30 -29.72
C GLY A 590 2.50 17.67 -31.19
N ALA A 591 1.53 18.36 -31.80
CA ALA A 591 1.49 18.68 -33.22
C ALA A 591 2.67 19.56 -33.69
N GLY A 592 3.27 19.23 -34.84
CA GLY A 592 4.24 20.07 -35.55
C GLY A 592 5.72 19.84 -35.22
N GLN A 593 6.05 18.86 -34.37
CA GLN A 593 7.44 18.45 -34.13
C GLN A 593 7.73 17.13 -34.86
N GLY A 594 8.38 17.18 -36.02
CA GLY A 594 8.72 15.98 -36.78
C GLY A 594 9.43 14.92 -35.92
N ASP A 595 8.99 13.66 -36.04
CA ASP A 595 9.50 12.44 -35.38
C ASP A 595 10.14 12.70 -33.98
N ALA A 596 9.46 13.46 -33.13
CA ALA A 596 9.93 13.85 -31.80
C ALA A 596 9.64 12.80 -30.72
N PHE A 597 9.51 11.53 -31.11
CA PHE A 597 9.49 10.40 -30.18
C PHE A 597 10.93 10.13 -29.71
N LYS A 598 11.49 11.05 -28.92
CA LYS A 598 12.88 10.99 -28.46
C LYS A 598 12.94 10.57 -27.00
N PHE A 599 13.87 9.67 -26.70
CA PHE A 599 14.45 9.59 -25.37
C PHE A 599 15.08 10.94 -25.02
N SER A 600 14.77 11.50 -23.86
CA SER A 600 15.26 12.81 -23.41
C SER A 600 16.73 12.79 -22.94
N SER A 601 17.47 11.68 -23.12
CA SER A 601 18.88 11.57 -22.72
C SER A 601 19.72 10.71 -23.67
N PRO A 602 20.93 11.19 -24.09
CA PRO A 602 21.96 10.41 -24.80
C PRO A 602 22.57 9.24 -23.99
N GLY A 603 22.07 8.97 -22.78
CA GLY A 603 22.50 7.86 -21.92
C GLY A 603 21.34 6.97 -21.45
N SER A 604 20.21 6.97 -22.15
CA SER A 604 19.08 6.07 -21.84
C SER A 604 19.55 4.62 -21.93
N PRO A 605 19.50 3.83 -20.85
CA PRO A 605 19.97 2.46 -20.88
C PRO A 605 19.14 1.65 -21.87
N ALA A 606 19.83 0.87 -22.69
CA ALA A 606 19.19 -0.13 -23.51
C ALA A 606 18.49 -1.17 -22.60
N ASN A 607 17.23 -1.52 -22.94
CA ASN A 607 16.50 -2.72 -22.51
C ASN A 607 15.67 -2.55 -21.19
N ARG A 608 14.42 -3.03 -21.02
CA ARG A 608 13.67 -4.10 -21.72
C ARG A 608 12.13 -3.91 -21.57
N GLY A 609 11.39 -3.72 -22.66
CA GLY A 609 9.97 -4.09 -22.76
C GLY A 609 8.94 -3.35 -21.89
N TRP A 610 9.19 -2.11 -21.47
CA TRP A 610 8.19 -1.34 -20.71
C TRP A 610 7.76 -0.09 -21.47
N PRO A 611 6.45 0.26 -21.50
CA PRO A 611 5.30 -0.42 -20.90
C PRO A 611 4.56 -1.40 -21.85
N VAL A 612 5.28 -2.10 -22.74
CA VAL A 612 4.68 -3.05 -23.70
C VAL A 612 5.34 -4.40 -23.59
N ARG A 613 4.60 -5.41 -23.16
CA ARG A 613 5.06 -6.80 -23.22
C ARG A 613 4.75 -7.35 -24.60
N VAL A 614 5.74 -8.04 -25.18
CA VAL A 614 5.57 -8.76 -26.45
C VAL A 614 6.09 -10.18 -26.30
N VAL A 615 5.31 -11.14 -26.76
CA VAL A 615 5.75 -12.53 -26.86
C VAL A 615 5.49 -13.02 -28.27
N GLN A 616 6.46 -13.73 -28.84
CA GLN A 616 6.35 -14.29 -30.18
C GLN A 616 6.67 -15.78 -30.14
N SER A 617 5.81 -16.57 -30.79
CA SER A 617 5.95 -18.01 -30.89
C SER A 617 5.54 -18.46 -32.29
N GLY A 618 6.50 -19.01 -33.04
CA GLY A 618 6.30 -19.48 -34.40
C GLY A 618 5.77 -18.39 -35.34
N THR A 619 4.53 -18.55 -35.81
CA THR A 619 3.87 -17.68 -36.80
C THR A 619 3.05 -16.56 -36.16
N ARG A 620 3.08 -16.42 -34.83
CA ARG A 620 2.23 -15.49 -34.11
C ARG A 620 3.02 -14.68 -33.09
N ALA A 621 2.53 -13.48 -32.82
CA ALA A 621 3.02 -12.61 -31.76
C ALA A 621 1.84 -11.94 -31.06
N GLU A 622 1.98 -11.72 -29.76
CA GLU A 622 1.08 -10.93 -28.94
C GLU A 622 1.81 -9.75 -28.36
N LEU A 623 1.07 -8.68 -28.15
CA LEU A 623 1.50 -7.54 -27.37
C LEU A 623 0.40 -7.08 -26.43
N GLU A 624 0.79 -6.64 -25.24
CA GLU A 624 -0.11 -6.04 -24.25
C GLU A 624 0.52 -4.80 -23.63
N PHE A 625 -0.34 -3.84 -23.26
CA PHE A 625 0.05 -2.64 -22.50
C PHE A 625 -1.16 -2.03 -21.78
N ALA A 626 -0.90 -1.14 -20.81
CA ALA A 626 -1.95 -0.39 -20.12
C ALA A 626 -2.73 0.49 -21.10
N ARG A 627 -4.06 0.31 -21.14
CA ARG A 627 -4.98 0.99 -22.07
C ARG A 627 -4.73 2.49 -22.12
N ASP A 628 -4.72 3.14 -20.96
CA ASP A 628 -4.72 4.61 -20.87
C ASP A 628 -3.40 5.27 -21.30
N HIS A 629 -2.32 4.50 -21.45
CA HIS A 629 -1.05 5.03 -22.00
C HIS A 629 -1.16 5.43 -23.47
N VAL A 630 -1.97 4.71 -24.24
CA VAL A 630 -2.19 4.97 -25.67
C VAL A 630 -3.60 5.50 -25.87
N PHE A 631 -4.58 4.89 -25.23
CA PHE A 631 -6.01 5.15 -25.44
C PHE A 631 -6.64 5.75 -24.18
N PRO A 632 -6.26 7.00 -23.80
CA PRO A 632 -6.83 7.64 -22.62
C PRO A 632 -8.34 7.84 -22.79
N ALA A 633 -9.05 8.12 -21.69
CA ALA A 633 -10.50 8.28 -21.70
C ALA A 633 -11.05 9.26 -22.77
N SER A 634 -10.26 10.25 -23.21
CA SER A 634 -10.61 11.18 -24.30
C SER A 634 -10.73 10.51 -25.68
N THR A 635 -10.16 9.33 -25.86
CA THR A 635 -10.24 8.50 -27.08
C THR A 635 -11.41 7.51 -27.05
N ALA A 636 -12.16 7.42 -25.94
CA ALA A 636 -13.30 6.51 -25.83
C ALA A 636 -14.34 6.77 -26.94
N GLY A 637 -14.79 5.69 -27.58
CA GLY A 637 -15.72 5.73 -28.71
C GLY A 637 -15.10 6.15 -30.04
N ARG A 638 -13.81 6.48 -30.10
CA ARG A 638 -13.11 6.82 -31.35
C ARG A 638 -12.66 5.55 -32.07
N GLU A 639 -12.74 5.58 -33.40
CA GLU A 639 -12.12 4.58 -34.26
C GLU A 639 -10.64 4.93 -34.47
N ILE A 640 -9.77 3.95 -34.27
CA ILE A 640 -8.32 4.08 -34.36
C ILE A 640 -7.84 3.35 -35.61
N TRP A 641 -7.07 4.04 -36.44
CA TRP A 641 -6.39 3.44 -37.59
C TRP A 641 -4.99 2.98 -37.16
N THR A 642 -4.58 1.79 -37.61
CA THR A 642 -3.32 1.16 -37.21
C THR A 642 -2.41 0.95 -38.41
N TRP A 643 -1.10 1.18 -38.26
CA TRP A 643 -0.12 0.96 -39.33
C TRP A 643 1.07 0.13 -38.85
N PHE A 644 1.46 -0.87 -39.64
CA PHE A 644 2.70 -1.63 -39.46
C PHE A 644 3.74 -1.12 -40.45
N ARG A 645 4.80 -0.50 -39.92
CA ARG A 645 5.78 0.25 -40.72
C ARG A 645 6.61 -0.63 -41.65
N VAL A 646 7.28 -1.63 -41.11
CA VAL A 646 8.20 -2.51 -41.84
C VAL A 646 7.42 -3.51 -42.67
N ALA A 647 6.28 -4.00 -42.17
CA ALA A 647 5.34 -4.78 -42.98
C ALA A 647 4.67 -3.95 -44.09
N ASN A 648 4.68 -2.62 -43.99
CA ASN A 648 4.19 -1.68 -45.01
C ASN A 648 2.70 -1.86 -45.38
N PHE A 649 1.83 -1.90 -44.37
CA PHE A 649 0.37 -1.90 -44.55
C PHE A 649 -0.34 -1.27 -43.34
N GLY A 650 -1.61 -0.87 -43.48
CA GLY A 650 -2.36 -0.25 -42.38
C GLY A 650 -3.53 0.64 -42.80
N GLY A 651 -3.82 1.63 -41.94
CA GLY A 651 -4.84 2.64 -42.15
C GLY A 651 -6.24 2.12 -41.86
N SER A 652 -7.23 2.56 -42.63
CA SER A 652 -8.62 2.12 -42.50
C SER A 652 -8.84 0.62 -42.73
N SER A 653 -7.83 -0.10 -43.24
CA SER A 653 -7.85 -1.55 -43.39
C SER A 653 -7.52 -2.32 -42.10
N VAL A 654 -6.87 -1.67 -41.12
CA VAL A 654 -6.53 -2.25 -39.81
C VAL A 654 -7.02 -1.28 -38.74
N LYS A 655 -8.20 -1.55 -38.19
CA LYS A 655 -8.87 -0.57 -37.33
C LYS A 655 -9.74 -1.20 -36.25
N PHE A 656 -9.88 -0.49 -35.15
CA PHE A 656 -10.74 -0.88 -34.03
C PHE A 656 -11.36 0.37 -33.40
N THR A 657 -12.39 0.19 -32.58
CA THR A 657 -12.98 1.27 -31.79
C THR A 657 -12.52 1.14 -30.35
N VAL A 658 -12.05 2.23 -29.74
CA VAL A 658 -11.80 2.26 -28.30
C VAL A 658 -13.16 2.15 -27.60
N PRO A 659 -13.41 1.13 -26.77
CA PRO A 659 -14.67 1.03 -26.06
C PRO A 659 -14.89 2.25 -25.17
N GLY A 660 -16.12 2.49 -24.73
CA GLY A 660 -16.40 3.47 -23.68
C GLY A 660 -15.48 3.28 -22.47
N ALA A 661 -15.37 4.30 -21.59
CA ALA A 661 -14.76 4.07 -20.28
C ALA A 661 -15.40 2.80 -19.69
N ASN A 662 -14.57 1.85 -19.25
CA ASN A 662 -15.08 0.69 -18.53
C ASN A 662 -15.99 1.26 -17.44
N PRO A 663 -17.23 0.77 -17.22
CA PRO A 663 -17.95 1.15 -16.02
C PRO A 663 -16.96 0.99 -14.88
N THR A 664 -16.62 2.11 -14.22
CA THR A 664 -15.96 2.05 -12.93
C THR A 664 -16.72 0.98 -12.16
N PRO A 665 -16.04 -0.05 -11.59
CA PRO A 665 -16.74 -1.12 -10.91
C PRO A 665 -17.81 -0.47 -10.05
N PRO A 666 -19.08 -0.86 -10.21
CA PRO A 666 -20.16 -0.21 -9.49
C PRO A 666 -19.72 -0.20 -8.03
N PRO A 667 -19.86 0.93 -7.30
CA PRO A 667 -19.47 0.97 -5.90
C PRO A 667 -20.02 -0.30 -5.27
N THR A 668 -19.12 -1.14 -4.75
CA THR A 668 -19.45 -2.48 -4.28
C THR A 668 -20.73 -2.35 -3.47
N PRO A 669 -21.84 -3.02 -3.85
CA PRO A 669 -23.12 -2.83 -3.19
C PRO A 669 -22.88 -3.06 -1.71
N THR A 670 -23.04 -2.01 -0.91
CA THR A 670 -23.01 -2.15 0.53
C THR A 670 -24.05 -3.21 0.87
N PRO A 671 -23.70 -4.30 1.57
CA PRO A 671 -24.62 -5.39 1.84
C PRO A 671 -25.91 -4.83 2.40
N THR A 672 -27.03 -5.09 1.71
CA THR A 672 -28.34 -4.72 2.24
C THR A 672 -28.55 -5.52 3.53
N PRO A 673 -28.72 -4.87 4.70
CA PRO A 673 -28.90 -5.62 5.94
C PRO A 673 -30.20 -6.41 5.88
N THR A 674 -30.07 -7.74 5.92
CA THR A 674 -31.17 -8.66 6.21
C THR A 674 -31.69 -8.34 7.63
N PRO A 675 -33.00 -8.11 7.84
CA PRO A 675 -33.54 -7.76 9.15
C PRO A 675 -33.34 -8.93 10.14
N THR A 676 -32.44 -8.74 11.09
CA THR A 676 -32.14 -9.67 12.19
C THR A 676 -32.07 -8.84 13.48
N PRO A 677 -32.60 -9.32 14.61
CA PRO A 677 -33.32 -8.51 15.61
C PRO A 677 -32.44 -7.50 16.30
N THR A 678 -33.02 -6.31 16.50
CA THR A 678 -32.46 -5.10 17.10
C THR A 678 -31.53 -5.36 18.30
N PRO A 679 -30.21 -5.22 18.14
CA PRO A 679 -29.30 -4.86 19.22
C PRO A 679 -29.16 -3.33 19.26
N THR A 680 -29.08 -2.81 20.48
CA THR A 680 -28.92 -1.41 20.88
C THR A 680 -27.88 -0.65 20.02
N PRO A 681 -28.13 0.62 19.60
CA PRO A 681 -27.30 1.34 18.63
C PRO A 681 -25.85 1.51 19.11
N THR A 682 -24.90 1.07 18.28
CA THR A 682 -23.47 1.40 18.35
C THR A 682 -23.20 2.67 17.51
N PRO A 683 -22.39 3.63 17.99
CA PRO A 683 -22.14 4.92 17.33
C PRO A 683 -21.43 4.77 15.97
N THR A 684 -21.87 5.57 14.99
CA THR A 684 -21.28 5.71 13.66
C THR A 684 -19.88 6.35 13.74
N PRO A 685 -18.84 5.82 13.06
CA PRO A 685 -17.55 6.50 12.95
C PRO A 685 -17.69 7.84 12.22
N VAL A 686 -17.03 8.88 12.76
CA VAL A 686 -17.06 10.24 12.20
C VAL A 686 -16.18 10.30 10.93
N PRO A 687 -16.63 10.93 9.83
CA PRO A 687 -15.80 11.19 8.64
C PRO A 687 -14.54 11.99 9.01
N GLY A 688 -13.38 11.60 8.48
CA GLY A 688 -12.16 12.39 8.61
C GLY A 688 -12.24 13.62 7.70
N PHE A 689 -12.21 14.81 8.28
CA PHE A 689 -12.20 16.09 7.54
C PHE A 689 -10.76 16.55 7.29
N THR A 690 -10.47 16.99 6.05
CA THR A 690 -9.16 17.52 5.64
C THR A 690 -9.31 19.00 5.29
N ILE A 691 -8.48 19.86 5.88
CA ILE A 691 -8.54 21.30 5.62
C ILE A 691 -7.68 21.65 4.40
N ASP A 692 -8.26 21.61 3.20
CA ASP A 692 -7.56 21.84 1.93
C ASP A 692 -8.28 22.80 0.97
N GLY A 693 -9.45 23.31 1.37
CA GLY A 693 -10.27 24.21 0.55
C GLY A 693 -11.16 23.45 -0.43
N SER A 694 -11.27 22.13 -0.32
CA SER A 694 -12.26 21.32 -1.02
C SER A 694 -13.51 21.16 -0.16
N ALA A 695 -14.65 20.84 -0.77
CA ALA A 695 -15.88 20.48 -0.04
C ALA A 695 -16.23 18.99 -0.22
N ALA A 696 -15.29 18.18 -0.70
CA ALA A 696 -15.53 16.79 -1.11
C ALA A 696 -15.83 15.86 0.08
N ASP A 697 -15.08 16.00 1.17
CA ASP A 697 -15.26 15.31 2.45
C ASP A 697 -16.55 15.74 3.20
N TRP A 698 -17.14 16.86 2.81
CA TRP A 698 -18.44 17.33 3.31
C TRP A 698 -19.65 16.77 2.56
N ALA A 699 -19.48 15.90 1.55
CA ALA A 699 -20.57 15.39 0.71
C ALA A 699 -21.70 14.68 1.49
N GLY A 700 -21.40 14.12 2.68
CA GLY A 700 -22.38 13.50 3.57
C GLY A 700 -22.93 14.42 4.68
N ILE A 701 -22.43 15.64 4.81
CA ILE A 701 -22.81 16.57 5.88
C ILE A 701 -23.90 17.50 5.39
N THR A 702 -25.07 17.39 6.01
CA THR A 702 -26.18 18.32 5.75
C THR A 702 -25.80 19.71 6.26
N PRO A 703 -25.86 20.77 5.43
CA PRO A 703 -25.57 22.11 5.89
C PRO A 703 -26.49 22.52 7.04
N LEU A 704 -25.91 23.20 8.03
CA LEU A 704 -26.67 23.79 9.13
C LEU A 704 -27.64 24.85 8.63
N MET A 705 -27.25 25.54 7.55
CA MET A 705 -28.09 26.53 6.88
C MET A 705 -27.63 26.73 5.44
N THR A 706 -28.59 27.03 4.57
CA THR A 706 -28.35 27.45 3.18
C THR A 706 -28.85 28.89 2.96
N GLY A 707 -28.23 29.58 2.00
CA GLY A 707 -28.51 30.94 1.60
C GLY A 707 -28.60 31.06 0.08
N THR A 708 -29.10 32.21 -0.39
CA THR A 708 -29.28 32.51 -1.83
C THR A 708 -28.35 33.60 -2.35
N ALA A 709 -27.36 34.02 -1.55
CA ALA A 709 -26.44 35.11 -1.85
C ALA A 709 -25.02 34.57 -2.16
N GLY A 710 -23.98 35.39 -1.98
CA GLY A 710 -22.60 34.98 -2.21
C GLY A 710 -22.11 33.97 -1.16
N VAL A 711 -22.63 34.00 0.07
CA VAL A 711 -22.55 32.88 1.02
C VAL A 711 -23.77 31.95 0.81
N GLN A 712 -23.51 30.73 0.36
CA GLN A 712 -24.53 29.77 -0.06
C GLN A 712 -24.84 28.71 1.00
N SER A 713 -23.87 28.32 1.83
CA SER A 713 -24.12 27.39 2.93
C SER A 713 -23.08 27.48 4.03
N ILE A 714 -23.48 27.15 5.26
CA ILE A 714 -22.58 26.88 6.38
C ILE A 714 -22.84 25.48 6.95
N SER A 715 -21.76 24.75 7.25
CA SER A 715 -21.80 23.42 7.83
C SER A 715 -20.81 23.33 9.01
N ALA A 716 -21.08 22.42 9.94
CA ALA A 716 -20.14 22.08 11.00
C ALA A 716 -20.16 20.58 11.28
N ALA A 717 -19.03 20.06 11.74
CA ALA A 717 -18.87 18.67 12.17
C ALA A 717 -17.83 18.58 13.31
N SER A 718 -17.77 17.44 14.01
CA SER A 718 -16.77 17.23 15.06
C SER A 718 -16.41 15.76 15.21
N ASP A 719 -15.12 15.49 15.41
CA ASP A 719 -14.55 14.17 15.72
C ASP A 719 -14.40 13.92 17.23
N GLY A 720 -14.94 14.80 18.08
CA GLY A 720 -14.77 14.76 19.52
C GLY A 720 -13.49 15.40 20.05
N VAL A 721 -12.57 15.82 19.17
CA VAL A 721 -11.32 16.53 19.51
C VAL A 721 -11.29 17.92 18.88
N LYS A 722 -11.80 18.07 17.66
CA LYS A 722 -11.84 19.29 16.86
C LYS A 722 -13.26 19.60 16.40
N LEU A 723 -13.55 20.89 16.24
CA LEU A 723 -14.69 21.43 15.51
C LEU A 723 -14.23 21.77 14.09
N TYR A 724 -14.91 21.20 13.11
CA TYR A 724 -14.73 21.48 11.69
C TYR A 724 -15.83 22.42 11.23
N LEU A 725 -15.47 23.43 10.43
CA LEU A 725 -16.39 24.44 9.90
C LEU A 725 -16.19 24.54 8.39
N LEU A 726 -17.30 24.67 7.65
CA LEU A 726 -17.30 24.93 6.21
C LEU A 726 -18.24 26.09 5.90
N ALA A 727 -17.78 27.02 5.06
CA ALA A 727 -18.63 27.93 4.30
C ALA A 727 -18.44 27.68 2.80
N ARG A 728 -19.55 27.58 2.06
CA ARG A 728 -19.54 27.50 0.58
C ARG A 728 -20.22 28.70 -0.02
N GLY A 729 -19.76 29.13 -1.18
CA GLY A 729 -20.23 30.34 -1.81
C GLY A 729 -19.49 30.71 -3.08
N THR A 730 -19.52 32.00 -3.40
CA THR A 730 -18.77 32.60 -4.50
C THR A 730 -18.04 33.85 -4.02
N GLY A 731 -16.82 34.08 -4.50
CA GLY A 731 -15.98 35.20 -4.08
C GLY A 731 -15.51 35.15 -2.62
N LEU A 732 -15.37 33.95 -2.04
CA LEU A 732 -14.99 33.74 -0.63
C LEU A 732 -13.50 33.94 -0.34
N ASN A 733 -12.69 34.42 -1.29
CA ASN A 733 -11.27 34.71 -1.07
C ASN A 733 -11.05 36.17 -0.63
N VAL A 734 -11.65 36.57 0.50
CA VAL A 734 -11.65 37.95 1.03
C VAL A 734 -11.33 37.93 2.53
N LEU A 735 -12.00 38.72 3.37
CA LEU A 735 -11.96 38.56 4.82
C LEU A 735 -13.12 37.65 5.24
N GLU A 736 -12.88 36.62 6.03
CA GLU A 736 -13.91 35.69 6.48
C GLU A 736 -13.99 35.64 8.00
N GLN A 737 -15.20 35.62 8.53
CA GLN A 737 -15.41 35.55 9.98
C GLN A 737 -16.49 34.52 10.33
N PHE A 738 -16.10 33.53 11.13
CA PHE A 738 -17.05 32.71 11.89
C PHE A 738 -17.20 33.29 13.30
N PHE A 739 -18.43 33.62 13.67
CA PHE A 739 -18.80 33.95 15.04
C PHE A 739 -19.36 32.70 15.70
N LEU A 740 -18.74 32.28 16.81
CA LEU A 740 -19.12 31.07 17.54
C LEU A 740 -19.60 31.46 18.93
N ASP A 741 -20.83 31.11 19.21
CA ASP A 741 -21.41 31.12 20.54
C ASP A 741 -21.31 29.70 21.11
N THR A 742 -20.50 29.53 22.15
CA THR A 742 -20.15 28.21 22.69
C THR A 742 -20.93 27.83 23.94
N ASP A 743 -21.72 28.75 24.50
CA ASP A 743 -22.61 28.48 25.64
C ASP A 743 -24.11 28.41 25.25
N ALA A 744 -24.41 28.67 23.97
CA ALA A 744 -25.74 28.68 23.38
C ALA A 744 -26.69 29.75 23.99
N ASN A 745 -26.14 30.78 24.63
CA ASN A 745 -26.91 31.83 25.29
C ASN A 745 -26.73 33.18 24.56
N PRO A 746 -27.77 33.70 23.89
CA PRO A 746 -27.65 34.91 23.08
C PRO A 746 -27.47 36.19 23.92
N ALA A 747 -27.58 36.09 25.25
CA ALA A 747 -27.38 37.21 26.17
C ALA A 747 -25.93 37.38 26.64
N THR A 748 -25.07 36.36 26.45
CA THR A 748 -23.64 36.37 26.77
C THR A 748 -22.81 36.59 25.52
N GLY A 749 -21.52 36.95 25.65
CA GLY A 749 -20.63 37.16 24.50
C GLY A 749 -20.90 38.42 23.67
N TYR A 750 -20.34 38.43 22.46
CA TYR A 750 -20.44 39.55 21.52
C TYR A 750 -21.70 39.48 20.66
N ALA A 751 -22.46 40.57 20.60
CA ALA A 751 -23.56 40.74 19.66
C ALA A 751 -23.04 41.24 18.30
N ALA A 752 -22.82 40.30 17.39
CA ALA A 752 -22.21 40.56 16.09
C ALA A 752 -23.06 41.50 15.22
N THR A 753 -22.42 42.56 14.74
CA THR A 753 -23.07 43.59 13.93
C THR A 753 -23.57 42.99 12.62
N GLY A 754 -24.87 43.17 12.36
CA GLY A 754 -25.52 42.62 11.17
C GLY A 754 -26.68 41.69 11.48
N TRP A 755 -26.73 41.08 12.66
CA TRP A 755 -27.88 40.29 13.08
C TRP A 755 -28.74 41.07 14.08
N THR A 756 -30.06 41.07 13.86
CA THR A 756 -31.01 41.74 14.77
C THR A 756 -31.20 40.95 16.06
N ASN A 757 -31.01 39.63 15.99
CA ASN A 757 -30.94 38.77 17.16
C ASN A 757 -29.48 38.73 17.65
N PRO A 758 -29.22 38.93 18.94
CA PRO A 758 -27.87 38.91 19.45
C PRO A 758 -27.26 37.51 19.24
N SER A 759 -26.11 37.48 18.58
CA SER A 759 -25.38 36.23 18.27
C SER A 759 -24.80 35.59 19.51
N GLY A 760 -24.38 36.41 20.46
CA GLY A 760 -23.74 36.01 21.71
C GLY A 760 -22.43 35.25 21.52
N ALA A 761 -21.53 35.74 20.68
CA ALA A 761 -20.33 34.99 20.31
C ALA A 761 -19.19 35.19 21.31
N GLU A 762 -18.74 34.11 21.97
CA GLU A 762 -17.54 34.10 22.80
C GLU A 762 -16.27 34.00 21.97
N TYR A 763 -16.36 33.45 20.76
CA TYR A 763 -15.21 33.22 19.88
C TYR A 763 -15.43 33.78 18.49
N LEU A 764 -14.34 34.28 17.91
CA LEU A 764 -14.26 34.73 16.53
C LEU A 764 -13.11 33.99 15.86
N LEU A 765 -13.39 33.28 14.77
CA LEU A 765 -12.36 32.86 13.82
C LEU A 765 -12.37 33.84 12.65
N GLU A 766 -11.32 34.64 12.54
CA GLU A 766 -11.11 35.57 11.43
C GLU A 766 -9.96 35.08 10.56
N ASN A 767 -10.28 34.65 9.34
CA ASN A 767 -9.39 33.83 8.52
C ASN A 767 -8.84 32.65 9.35
N ALA A 768 -7.51 32.52 9.46
CA ALA A 768 -6.87 31.50 10.29
C ALA A 768 -6.76 31.87 11.78
N ASN A 769 -7.01 33.13 12.19
CA ASN A 769 -6.73 33.58 13.56
C ASN A 769 -7.96 33.39 14.46
N LEU A 770 -7.77 32.69 15.59
CA LEU A 770 -8.81 32.45 16.59
C LEU A 770 -8.70 33.46 17.73
N TYR A 771 -9.83 34.02 18.14
CA TYR A 771 -9.94 34.99 19.22
C TYR A 771 -11.01 34.62 20.24
N ARG A 772 -10.84 35.08 21.48
CA ARG A 772 -11.82 35.05 22.56
C ARG A 772 -12.31 36.44 22.92
N HIS A 773 -13.61 36.60 23.17
CA HIS A 773 -14.22 37.88 23.52
C HIS A 773 -13.82 38.35 24.93
N GLY A 774 -13.54 39.65 25.06
CA GLY A 774 -13.09 40.28 26.29
C GLY A 774 -14.19 40.74 27.27
N GLY A 775 -15.47 40.47 26.97
CA GLY A 775 -16.60 40.72 27.88
C GLY A 775 -17.39 42.01 27.66
N SER A 776 -16.91 42.96 26.84
CA SER A 776 -17.72 44.11 26.39
C SER A 776 -17.17 44.73 25.09
N GLY A 777 -18.05 45.29 24.25
CA GLY A 777 -17.66 45.95 22.99
C GLY A 777 -16.94 45.02 22.00
N TRP A 778 -16.30 45.61 20.98
CA TRP A 778 -15.41 44.90 20.07
C TRP A 778 -14.04 44.69 20.73
N SER A 779 -13.94 43.68 21.59
CA SER A 779 -12.73 43.35 22.35
C SER A 779 -12.41 41.87 22.16
N TRP A 780 -11.25 41.58 21.55
CA TRP A 780 -10.85 40.24 21.13
C TRP A 780 -9.41 39.95 21.54
N THR A 781 -9.20 38.86 22.28
CA THR A 781 -7.87 38.38 22.68
C THR A 781 -7.46 37.20 21.79
N PRO A 782 -6.29 37.25 21.12
CA PRO A 782 -5.84 36.17 20.24
C PRO A 782 -5.49 34.90 21.03
N LEU A 783 -5.89 33.75 20.50
CA LEU A 783 -5.61 32.42 21.07
C LEU A 783 -4.66 31.57 20.22
N GLY A 784 -4.35 32.00 19.00
CA GLY A 784 -3.49 31.30 18.05
C GLY A 784 -4.14 31.12 16.69
N GLN A 785 -3.55 30.27 15.86
CA GLN A 785 -4.07 29.96 14.52
C GLN A 785 -4.75 28.60 14.49
N ALA A 786 -5.90 28.54 13.84
CA ALA A 786 -6.59 27.30 13.47
C ALA A 786 -6.06 26.79 12.12
N ALA A 787 -6.18 25.49 11.86
CA ALA A 787 -6.01 24.99 10.50
C ALA A 787 -7.09 25.62 9.63
N PHE A 788 -6.70 26.23 8.52
CA PHE A 788 -7.59 27.04 7.70
C PHE A 788 -7.17 26.97 6.24
N ALA A 789 -8.12 26.73 5.35
CA ALA A 789 -7.91 26.74 3.91
C ALA A 789 -9.08 27.47 3.24
N ARG A 790 -8.78 28.20 2.16
CA ARG A 790 -9.82 28.89 1.40
C ARG A 790 -9.48 28.99 -0.08
N ASN A 791 -10.52 29.10 -0.89
CA ASN A 791 -10.47 29.54 -2.26
C ASN A 791 -11.69 30.42 -2.56
N ASP A 792 -11.97 30.68 -3.84
CA ASP A 792 -13.07 31.56 -4.23
C ASP A 792 -14.47 30.99 -3.88
N THR A 793 -14.58 29.69 -3.60
CA THR A 793 -15.85 29.00 -3.40
C THR A 793 -16.01 28.28 -2.07
N VAL A 794 -14.92 28.09 -1.33
CA VAL A 794 -14.86 27.27 -0.12
C VAL A 794 -13.98 27.94 0.93
N VAL A 795 -14.43 27.88 2.18
CA VAL A 795 -13.66 28.23 3.37
C VAL A 795 -13.82 27.09 4.37
N GLU A 796 -12.70 26.53 4.80
CA GLU A 796 -12.64 25.44 5.76
C GLU A 796 -11.79 25.80 6.96
N ALA A 797 -12.19 25.34 8.15
CA ALA A 797 -11.39 25.47 9.35
C ALA A 797 -11.53 24.27 10.28
N ALA A 798 -10.45 23.92 10.98
CA ALA A 798 -10.46 22.99 12.11
C ALA A 798 -9.92 23.66 13.37
N ILE A 799 -10.76 23.71 14.40
CA ILE A 799 -10.45 24.33 15.70
C ILE A 799 -10.46 23.25 16.79
N PRO A 800 -9.38 23.08 17.58
CA PRO A 800 -9.43 22.18 18.74
C PRO A 800 -10.56 22.57 19.71
N LEU A 801 -11.40 21.61 20.12
CA LEU A 801 -12.52 21.86 21.03
C LEU A 801 -12.05 22.43 22.37
N ALA A 802 -10.89 22.00 22.85
CA ALA A 802 -10.26 22.51 24.06
C ALA A 802 -10.00 24.03 23.99
N SER A 803 -9.67 24.57 22.81
CA SER A 803 -9.48 26.01 22.61
C SER A 803 -10.80 26.80 22.75
N LEU A 804 -11.92 26.14 22.51
CA LEU A 804 -13.28 26.70 22.62
C LEU A 804 -13.95 26.41 23.98
N GLY A 805 -13.28 25.67 24.87
CA GLY A 805 -13.88 25.21 26.12
C GLY A 805 -15.03 24.20 25.92
N LEU A 806 -15.07 23.55 24.75
CA LEU A 806 -16.12 22.60 24.38
C LEU A 806 -15.71 21.16 24.67
N THR A 807 -16.70 20.33 24.96
CA THR A 807 -16.58 18.88 25.09
C THR A 807 -17.70 18.20 24.30
N PRO A 808 -17.55 16.92 23.93
CA PRO A 808 -18.66 16.16 23.35
C PRO A 808 -19.97 16.30 24.13
N GLY A 809 -21.05 16.56 23.41
CA GLY A 809 -22.39 16.84 23.95
C GLY A 809 -22.69 18.33 24.16
N ALA A 810 -21.68 19.21 24.12
CA ALA A 810 -21.90 20.65 24.19
C ALA A 810 -22.66 21.16 22.95
N ARG A 811 -23.48 22.19 23.13
CA ARG A 811 -24.18 22.87 22.04
C ARG A 811 -23.49 24.19 21.74
N LEU A 812 -23.25 24.48 20.47
CA LEU A 812 -22.74 25.77 20.02
C LEU A 812 -23.63 26.31 18.90
N ARG A 813 -23.67 27.62 18.74
CA ARG A 813 -24.35 28.29 17.64
C ARG A 813 -23.33 29.06 16.82
N LEU A 814 -23.49 29.10 15.50
CA LEU A 814 -22.53 29.80 14.66
C LEU A 814 -23.16 30.60 13.53
N GLY A 815 -22.45 31.64 13.11
CA GLY A 815 -22.76 32.44 11.93
C GLY A 815 -21.49 32.79 11.17
N PHE A 816 -21.66 33.08 9.89
CA PHE A 816 -20.58 33.42 8.99
C PHE A 816 -20.88 34.74 8.28
N ILE A 817 -19.89 35.61 8.20
CA ILE A 817 -19.97 36.85 7.43
C ILE A 817 -18.75 36.97 6.51
N ARG A 818 -19.03 37.38 5.27
CA ARG A 818 -18.04 37.63 4.26
C ARG A 818 -17.73 39.12 4.19
N ASN A 819 -16.44 39.45 4.33
CA ASN A 819 -15.83 40.75 4.12
C ASN A 819 -16.50 41.92 4.85
N ASN A 820 -17.05 41.67 6.05
CA ASN A 820 -17.84 42.64 6.82
C ASN A 820 -19.00 43.26 6.02
N THR A 821 -19.53 42.54 5.03
CA THR A 821 -20.62 43.02 4.15
C THR A 821 -22.01 42.58 4.65
N THR A 822 -23.04 42.81 3.84
CA THR A 822 -24.38 42.24 4.07
C THR A 822 -24.49 40.77 3.65
N ASP A 823 -23.44 40.18 3.06
CA ASP A 823 -23.39 38.78 2.64
C ASP A 823 -23.00 37.88 3.81
N ARG A 824 -24.00 37.26 4.43
CA ARG A 824 -23.88 36.51 5.68
C ARG A 824 -24.93 35.42 5.81
N LEU A 825 -24.59 34.40 6.60
CA LEU A 825 -25.54 33.41 7.11
C LEU A 825 -25.48 33.39 8.63
N PRO A 826 -26.60 33.49 9.36
CA PRO A 826 -27.99 33.66 8.86
C PRO A 826 -28.26 35.01 8.17
N PRO A 827 -29.43 35.20 7.52
CA PRO A 827 -29.87 36.53 7.08
C PRO A 827 -30.06 37.50 8.26
N PRO A 828 -30.22 38.82 8.04
CA PRO A 828 -30.26 39.83 9.12
C PRO A 828 -31.24 39.54 10.27
N ALA A 829 -32.42 38.98 9.97
CA ALA A 829 -33.44 38.62 10.96
C ALA A 829 -33.32 37.16 11.48
N GLY A 830 -32.31 36.42 11.01
CA GLY A 830 -32.09 35.02 11.36
C GLY A 830 -31.43 34.83 12.73
N THR A 831 -31.47 33.60 13.23
CA THR A 831 -30.80 33.17 14.46
C THR A 831 -29.71 32.17 14.09
N PHE A 832 -28.57 32.22 14.78
CA PHE A 832 -27.46 31.31 14.52
C PHE A 832 -27.93 29.84 14.64
N PRO A 833 -27.74 29.00 13.61
CA PRO A 833 -28.08 27.58 13.71
C PRO A 833 -27.27 26.91 14.82
N THR A 834 -27.91 25.95 15.50
CA THR A 834 -27.28 25.19 16.58
C THR A 834 -26.64 23.92 16.04
N PHE A 835 -25.41 23.66 16.45
CA PHE A 835 -24.68 22.42 16.28
C PHE A 835 -24.43 21.77 17.65
N THR A 836 -24.51 20.45 17.71
CA THR A 836 -24.17 19.68 18.93
C THR A 836 -22.88 18.92 18.67
N VAL A 837 -21.87 19.16 19.50
CA VAL A 837 -20.55 18.52 19.38
C VAL A 837 -20.71 17.03 19.59
N THR A 838 -20.39 16.24 18.57
CA THR A 838 -20.36 14.78 18.63
C THR A 838 -19.02 14.30 19.18
N GLY A 839 -19.01 13.22 19.97
CA GLY A 839 -17.79 12.63 20.53
C GLY A 839 -17.45 11.28 19.92
N THR A 840 -16.17 10.91 19.96
CA THR A 840 -15.77 9.50 19.98
C THR A 840 -16.35 8.86 21.23
N GLN A 841 -17.31 7.96 21.06
CA GLN A 841 -17.43 6.86 22.02
C GLN A 841 -16.38 5.86 21.59
N GLU A 842 -15.28 5.77 22.36
CA GLU A 842 -14.39 4.62 22.24
C GLU A 842 -15.17 3.32 22.55
N PRO A 843 -14.78 2.20 21.89
CA PRO A 843 -15.37 0.87 22.07
C PRO A 843 -15.13 0.25 23.45
#